data_AF-A0A919LWZ4-F1
#
_entry.id   AF-A0A919LWZ4-F1
#
_cell.length_a   1.000
_cell.length_b   1.000
_cell.length_c   1.000
_cell.angle_alpha   90.00
_cell.angle_beta   90.00
_cell.angle_gamma   90.00
#
_symmetry.space_group_name_H-M   'P 1'
#
loop_
_entity.id
_entity.type
_entity.pdbx_description
1 polymer ?
#
loop_
_entity_poly.entity_id
_entity_poly.type
_entity_poly.pdbx_seq_one_letter_code
_entity_poly.pdbx_strand_id
1 'polypeptide(L)'
;MPILFKHSAEERLKSLSMRLDFFTRSSNSYARHVDLAIKCENLQFNLSHVIAKVILKLHFINREKSTFEKIIDDYNLSSKSSLSFQDFEKIAWIRVIAGDAIMPEVVMGFIRRLERKERDGEVVKVPKGKEDLIKCLQSYYRKCFEESELTISGDELHAALRDTSVEPFGIHFLLERHIVALDPETGNYFWMSQNDYARHLRNEIASTLWLFCAGENATAEEFKRFFKLILGADIWPDDLGGLLTQKNISKIRDRAFSFAGDESDLQKSDIEFSKIWLDADRFIDHQIDSEIPVVEFDYSNTYNFIASVEFHRKRFPDVFDHQASRSYCSLLLRLILSRATNEVISFDYVLEILKDVSRPSLLWMLFRDLRMNFAFAIPYLCANAQLIPIAFKLINQIEIDSTLLSEQSDREKNFDEGCEMKNRLWLEMFGLILEEISSQLPQDELGNVIARIICDLSEKVFDYNTNNQYRVVIHNALKRRYESAIKILKHSVPPIDSAVYSKSGVKPRLVLLVFPTIAEYIANGLSWEKPNYTEFLYMNNGLVHLAAEILRLSRTRVFEHELSAKQERQILESADKLTYALYGYLSKYYTKNEVSVTTYKSPRIEKRGAIRGLNQVGIEIIEWAYLYLCFEDKIILTMLSEAFLASLQFDTTTSKYNSANKEQLEKAKLFLKTAMLALISLNQNQDLYEIDRLPVARTRNLLITWISKLAITYAIDDLPHKRVDIFEESVSVFGPEIYYQTMTALLYRCVNSFPLHLQEEFFSEFFARDSDLHRMLMATNALDAQRLRELISKKINQIKVEDFIRDASTVTELQHALLEAVNSENHWKLARPLFDRIRDHFDRVGKSDAGTQLFLFEVNLLLAFKSKDLEAVKNLPITIPEFSHRDFVEKFRSTREFFIALHQIYNARNYKEGTAILKAMLSKDPKNIRYAYHIYRSETLTAIEST
;
A
#
# COMPACT_ATOMS: atom_id res chain seq x y z
N MET A 1 4.19 -6.41 -27.10
CA MET A 1 5.06 -6.09 -28.26
C MET A 1 6.41 -5.56 -27.76
N PRO A 2 7.58 -5.90 -28.37
CA PRO A 2 8.86 -5.26 -28.05
C PRO A 2 8.89 -3.80 -28.55
N ILE A 3 9.56 -2.92 -27.82
CA ILE A 3 9.67 -1.49 -28.09
C ILE A 3 11.13 -1.15 -28.39
N LEU A 4 11.35 -0.37 -29.45
CA LEU A 4 12.67 0.08 -29.87
C LEU A 4 12.88 1.52 -29.42
N PHE A 5 13.79 1.75 -28.48
CA PHE A 5 14.06 3.10 -27.99
C PHE A 5 15.03 3.85 -28.92
N LYS A 6 14.80 5.15 -29.12
CA LYS A 6 15.81 6.03 -29.72
C LYS A 6 17.03 6.13 -28.78
N HIS A 7 18.21 6.38 -29.33
CA HIS A 7 19.45 6.45 -28.53
C HIS A 7 19.37 7.39 -27.32
N SER A 8 18.72 8.56 -27.46
CA SER A 8 18.47 9.49 -26.35
C SER A 8 17.60 8.91 -25.24
N ALA A 9 16.64 8.04 -25.58
CA ALA A 9 15.78 7.36 -24.63
C ALA A 9 16.50 6.19 -23.96
N GLU A 10 17.35 5.46 -24.68
CA GLU A 10 18.22 4.43 -24.10
C GLU A 10 19.15 5.01 -23.02
N GLU A 11 19.77 6.17 -23.28
CA GLU A 11 20.61 6.86 -22.28
C GLU A 11 19.79 7.35 -21.07
N ARG A 12 18.54 7.78 -21.27
CA ARG A 12 17.63 8.13 -20.16
C ARG A 12 17.22 6.91 -19.34
N LEU A 13 16.92 5.78 -19.97
CA LEU A 13 16.65 4.51 -19.27
C LEU A 13 17.86 4.03 -18.47
N LYS A 14 19.05 4.12 -19.08
CA LYS A 14 20.31 3.79 -18.42
C LYS A 14 20.56 4.69 -17.21
N SER A 15 20.33 6.00 -17.34
CA SER A 15 20.41 6.95 -16.23
C SER A 15 19.40 6.64 -15.11
N LEU A 16 18.15 6.29 -15.46
CA LEU A 16 17.15 5.84 -14.48
C LEU A 16 17.58 4.55 -13.77
N SER A 17 18.14 3.60 -14.51
CA SER A 17 18.66 2.33 -14.00
C SER A 17 19.77 2.55 -12.97
N MET A 18 20.78 3.36 -13.31
CA MET A 18 21.88 3.69 -12.41
C MET A 18 21.40 4.43 -11.14
N ARG A 19 20.47 5.37 -11.29
CA ARG A 19 19.91 6.10 -10.14
C ARG A 19 19.10 5.19 -9.23
N LEU A 20 18.31 4.26 -9.79
CA LEU A 20 17.61 3.25 -8.99
C LEU A 20 18.59 2.35 -8.24
N ASP A 21 19.65 1.88 -8.90
CA ASP A 21 20.70 1.08 -8.25
C ASP A 21 21.36 1.82 -7.08
N PHE A 22 21.65 3.11 -7.29
CA PHE A 22 22.29 3.96 -6.29
C PHE A 22 21.38 4.27 -5.09
N PHE A 23 20.14 4.71 -5.34
CA PHE A 23 19.24 5.21 -4.29
C PHE A 23 18.45 4.11 -3.57
N THR A 24 18.34 2.91 -4.12
CA THR A 24 17.54 1.87 -3.47
C THR A 24 18.30 1.21 -2.33
N ARG A 25 17.60 1.06 -1.20
CA ARG A 25 18.12 0.32 -0.05
C ARG A 25 18.19 -1.15 -0.42
N SER A 26 19.40 -1.70 -0.51
CA SER A 26 19.54 -3.15 -0.62
C SER A 26 19.31 -3.77 0.76
N SER A 27 18.56 -4.87 0.82
CA SER A 27 18.38 -5.67 2.05
C SER A 27 19.70 -6.29 2.56
N ASN A 28 20.80 -6.10 1.83
CA ASN A 28 22.07 -6.79 1.98
C ASN A 28 23.22 -5.85 2.41
N SER A 29 22.96 -4.76 3.14
CA SER A 29 24.03 -3.91 3.68
C SER A 29 25.05 -4.69 4.53
N TYR A 30 24.59 -5.70 5.28
CA TYR A 30 25.43 -6.65 6.01
C TYR A 30 26.22 -7.61 5.10
N ALA A 31 25.69 -7.98 3.93
CA ALA A 31 26.41 -8.81 2.96
C ALA A 31 27.45 -8.02 2.14
N ARG A 32 27.27 -6.69 2.00
CA ARG A 32 28.25 -5.78 1.39
C ARG A 32 29.44 -5.49 2.30
N HIS A 33 29.36 -5.79 3.59
CA HIS A 33 30.52 -5.71 4.47
C HIS A 33 31.57 -6.75 4.03
N VAL A 34 32.75 -6.26 3.70
CA VAL A 34 33.90 -7.07 3.33
C VAL A 34 34.92 -6.97 4.46
N ASP A 35 35.24 -8.10 5.09
CA ASP A 35 36.33 -8.15 6.03
C ASP A 35 37.66 -8.02 5.28
N LEU A 36 38.36 -6.90 5.53
CA LEU A 36 39.63 -6.59 4.90
C LEU A 36 40.72 -7.58 5.29
N ALA A 37 40.69 -8.13 6.52
CA ALA A 37 41.67 -9.13 6.95
C ALA A 37 41.52 -10.42 6.14
N ILE A 38 40.28 -10.90 5.95
CA ILE A 38 40.01 -12.08 5.11
C ILE A 38 40.41 -11.82 3.65
N LYS A 39 40.18 -10.61 3.10
CA LYS A 39 40.65 -10.27 1.75
C LYS A 39 42.17 -10.20 1.66
N CYS A 40 42.86 -9.66 2.65
CA CYS A 40 44.32 -9.64 2.70
C CYS A 40 44.90 -11.06 2.76
N GLU A 41 44.34 -11.92 3.62
CA GLU A 41 44.72 -13.33 3.68
C GLU A 41 44.44 -14.05 2.35
N ASN A 42 43.32 -13.73 1.68
CA ASN A 42 43.05 -14.26 0.34
C ASN A 42 44.12 -13.83 -0.67
N LEU A 43 44.56 -12.57 -0.67
CA LEU A 43 45.63 -12.11 -1.56
C LEU A 43 46.97 -12.77 -1.25
N GLN A 44 47.26 -13.02 0.02
CA GLN A 44 48.51 -13.62 0.47
C GLN A 44 48.59 -15.12 0.18
N PHE A 45 47.48 -15.85 0.39
CA PHE A 45 47.46 -17.32 0.37
C PHE A 45 46.60 -17.91 -0.76
N ASN A 46 45.93 -17.08 -1.56
CA ASN A 46 44.98 -17.50 -2.59
C ASN A 46 43.87 -18.42 -2.04
N LEU A 47 43.30 -18.04 -0.90
CA LEU A 47 42.35 -18.86 -0.14
C LEU A 47 41.10 -19.25 -0.93
N SER A 48 40.59 -18.37 -1.80
CA SER A 48 39.44 -18.68 -2.65
C SER A 48 39.69 -19.87 -3.57
N HIS A 49 40.92 -19.99 -4.08
CA HIS A 49 41.33 -21.12 -4.92
C HIS A 49 41.42 -22.42 -4.13
N VAL A 50 41.97 -22.36 -2.91
CA VAL A 50 41.97 -23.51 -2.00
C VAL A 50 40.55 -23.96 -1.71
N ILE A 51 39.70 -23.04 -1.23
CA ILE A 51 38.35 -23.35 -0.79
C ILE A 51 37.56 -23.95 -1.96
N ALA A 52 37.72 -23.43 -3.17
CA ALA A 52 37.14 -24.02 -4.38
C ALA A 52 37.61 -25.47 -4.61
N LYS A 53 38.91 -25.78 -4.42
CA LYS A 53 39.41 -27.16 -4.50
C LYS A 53 38.84 -28.07 -3.41
N VAL A 54 38.65 -27.57 -2.20
CA VAL A 54 38.00 -28.31 -1.11
C VAL A 54 36.54 -28.62 -1.49
N ILE A 55 35.79 -27.62 -1.94
CA ILE A 55 34.39 -27.78 -2.37
C ILE A 55 34.26 -28.82 -3.49
N LEU A 56 35.18 -28.84 -4.46
CA LEU A 56 35.20 -29.84 -5.54
C LEU A 56 35.35 -31.28 -5.06
N LYS A 57 35.86 -31.48 -3.84
CA LYS A 57 36.12 -32.78 -3.21
C LYS A 57 35.11 -33.13 -2.12
N LEU A 58 34.17 -32.23 -1.79
CA LEU A 58 33.11 -32.52 -0.84
C LEU A 58 32.20 -33.64 -1.36
N HIS A 59 31.84 -34.55 -0.47
CA HIS A 59 30.88 -35.60 -0.71
C HIS A 59 29.46 -35.06 -0.44
N PHE A 60 28.66 -34.98 -1.50
CA PHE A 60 27.26 -34.58 -1.42
C PHE A 60 26.37 -35.81 -1.28
N ILE A 61 25.43 -35.75 -0.35
CA ILE A 61 24.43 -36.80 -0.18
C ILE A 61 23.63 -36.96 -1.46
N ASN A 62 23.57 -38.18 -1.97
CA ASN A 62 22.80 -38.48 -3.18
C ASN A 62 21.30 -38.45 -2.87
N ARG A 63 20.62 -37.45 -3.43
CA ARG A 63 19.16 -37.26 -3.34
C ARG A 63 18.47 -37.44 -4.68
N GLU A 64 19.13 -37.97 -5.69
CA GLU A 64 18.54 -38.16 -7.01
C GLU A 64 17.25 -39.00 -6.95
N LYS A 65 16.34 -38.78 -7.90
CA LYS A 65 15.11 -39.56 -8.04
C LYS A 65 15.35 -41.08 -7.98
N SER A 66 16.41 -41.55 -8.64
CA SER A 66 16.79 -42.97 -8.68
C SER A 66 17.11 -43.54 -7.29
N THR A 67 17.61 -42.72 -6.37
CA THR A 67 17.89 -43.12 -4.98
C THR A 67 16.60 -43.29 -4.20
N PHE A 68 15.62 -42.40 -4.39
CA PHE A 68 14.32 -42.54 -3.73
C PHE A 68 13.51 -43.72 -4.30
N GLU A 69 13.56 -43.96 -5.61
CA GLU A 69 12.95 -45.14 -6.24
C GLU A 69 13.49 -46.45 -5.64
N LYS A 70 14.81 -46.55 -5.39
CA LYS A 70 15.38 -47.71 -4.69
C LYS A 70 14.85 -47.88 -3.27
N ILE A 71 14.65 -46.79 -2.53
CA ILE A 71 14.10 -46.83 -1.17
C ILE A 71 12.63 -47.28 -1.19
N ILE A 72 11.87 -46.88 -2.22
CA ILE A 72 10.52 -47.38 -2.45
C ILE A 72 10.53 -48.88 -2.73
N ASP A 73 11.44 -49.36 -3.59
CA ASP A 73 11.56 -50.79 -3.91
C ASP A 73 11.94 -51.62 -2.67
N ASP A 74 12.93 -51.16 -1.89
CA ASP A 74 13.35 -51.80 -0.63
C ASP A 74 12.19 -51.83 0.40
N TYR A 75 11.42 -50.75 0.48
CA TYR A 75 10.23 -50.68 1.33
C TYR A 75 9.13 -51.64 0.88
N ASN A 76 8.84 -51.69 -0.43
CA ASN A 76 7.84 -52.60 -1.00
C ASN A 76 8.18 -54.07 -0.76
N LEU A 77 9.45 -54.44 -0.91
CA LEU A 77 9.94 -55.80 -0.64
C LEU A 77 9.78 -56.19 0.84
N SER A 78 10.13 -55.29 1.76
CA SER A 78 10.09 -55.57 3.20
C SER A 78 8.68 -55.53 3.80
N SER A 79 7.83 -54.61 3.31
CA SER A 79 6.51 -54.32 3.89
C SER A 79 5.35 -54.94 3.10
N LYS A 80 5.62 -55.60 1.97
CA LYS A 80 4.61 -56.15 1.03
C LYS A 80 3.61 -55.10 0.52
N SER A 81 4.08 -53.85 0.35
CA SER A 81 3.31 -52.76 -0.25
C SER A 81 3.53 -52.68 -1.77
N SER A 82 2.80 -51.80 -2.44
CA SER A 82 2.90 -51.55 -3.89
C SER A 82 3.03 -50.07 -4.21
N LEU A 83 3.83 -49.34 -3.42
CA LEU A 83 4.05 -47.91 -3.61
C LEU A 83 4.89 -47.65 -4.86
N SER A 84 4.64 -46.51 -5.50
CA SER A 84 5.41 -45.99 -6.62
C SER A 84 5.82 -44.55 -6.35
N PHE A 85 6.82 -44.04 -7.06
CA PHE A 85 7.20 -42.62 -6.98
C PHE A 85 5.99 -41.69 -7.20
N GLN A 86 5.10 -42.07 -8.12
CA GLN A 86 3.94 -41.29 -8.50
C GLN A 86 2.92 -41.12 -7.35
N ASP A 87 2.89 -42.04 -6.38
CA ASP A 87 1.99 -41.94 -5.23
C ASP A 87 2.38 -40.80 -4.28
N PHE A 88 3.66 -40.44 -4.23
CA PHE A 88 4.17 -39.29 -3.49
C PHE A 88 4.08 -38.00 -4.30
N GLU A 89 4.39 -38.07 -5.60
CA GLU A 89 4.40 -36.93 -6.51
C GLU A 89 2.99 -36.33 -6.71
N LYS A 90 1.97 -37.18 -6.87
CA LYS A 90 0.57 -36.73 -7.07
C LYS A 90 0.02 -35.87 -5.93
N ILE A 91 0.51 -36.08 -4.71
CA ILE A 91 0.13 -35.31 -3.52
C ILE A 91 1.19 -34.26 -3.13
N ALA A 92 2.20 -34.07 -3.99
CA ALA A 92 3.33 -33.16 -3.80
C ALA A 92 4.14 -33.39 -2.51
N TRP A 93 4.09 -34.59 -1.91
CA TRP A 93 4.90 -34.90 -0.72
C TRP A 93 6.38 -35.14 -1.06
N ILE A 94 6.65 -35.48 -2.31
CA ILE A 94 7.98 -35.48 -2.92
C ILE A 94 7.88 -34.77 -4.26
N ARG A 95 8.89 -33.97 -4.60
CA ARG A 95 9.03 -33.29 -5.90
C ARG A 95 10.43 -33.49 -6.45
N VAL A 96 10.58 -33.54 -7.77
CA VAL A 96 11.91 -33.54 -8.40
C VAL A 96 12.30 -32.09 -8.66
N ILE A 97 13.37 -31.62 -8.02
CA ILE A 97 13.84 -30.24 -8.11
C ILE A 97 15.35 -30.28 -8.31
N ALA A 98 15.84 -29.62 -9.36
CA ALA A 98 17.25 -29.61 -9.75
C ALA A 98 17.88 -31.02 -9.87
N GLY A 99 17.06 -32.04 -10.21
CA GLY A 99 17.45 -33.45 -10.32
C GLY A 99 17.32 -34.27 -9.03
N ASP A 100 17.12 -33.63 -7.88
CA ASP A 100 16.97 -34.29 -6.58
C ASP A 100 15.48 -34.47 -6.21
N ALA A 101 15.14 -35.56 -5.52
CA ALA A 101 13.84 -35.80 -4.92
C ALA A 101 13.76 -35.07 -3.57
N ILE A 102 13.06 -33.94 -3.54
CA ILE A 102 12.96 -33.06 -2.36
C ILE A 102 11.65 -33.28 -1.64
N MET A 103 11.74 -33.31 -0.30
CA MET A 103 10.60 -33.27 0.61
C MET A 103 10.29 -31.81 0.96
N PRO A 104 9.08 -31.29 0.69
CA PRO A 104 8.70 -29.93 1.10
C PRO A 104 8.78 -29.74 2.61
N GLU A 105 8.96 -28.49 3.06
CA GLU A 105 9.27 -28.16 4.46
C GLU A 105 8.19 -28.63 5.44
N VAL A 106 6.90 -28.54 5.07
CA VAL A 106 5.79 -29.02 5.93
C VAL A 106 5.84 -30.54 6.10
N VAL A 107 6.15 -31.26 5.02
CA VAL A 107 6.24 -32.73 5.03
C VAL A 107 7.48 -33.15 5.82
N MET A 108 8.63 -32.50 5.60
CA MET A 108 9.87 -32.75 6.31
C MET A 108 9.74 -32.46 7.81
N GLY A 109 9.11 -31.34 8.17
CA GLY A 109 8.82 -30.98 9.55
C GLY A 109 7.91 -32.00 10.23
N PHE A 110 6.91 -32.53 9.52
CA PHE A 110 6.07 -33.61 10.02
C PHE A 110 6.86 -34.90 10.27
N ILE A 111 7.66 -35.36 9.30
CA ILE A 111 8.48 -36.58 9.45
C ILE A 111 9.51 -36.42 10.58
N ARG A 112 10.20 -35.29 10.66
CA ARG A 112 11.16 -35.00 11.74
C ARG A 112 10.51 -35.05 13.13
N ARG A 113 9.31 -34.47 13.28
CA ARG A 113 8.57 -34.54 14.56
C ARG A 113 8.14 -35.97 14.88
N LEU A 114 7.70 -36.71 13.88
CA LEU A 114 7.28 -38.10 14.02
C LEU A 114 8.46 -38.97 14.49
N GLU A 115 9.63 -38.84 13.85
CA GLU A 115 10.89 -39.48 14.27
C GLU A 115 11.29 -39.17 15.71
N ARG A 116 11.22 -37.90 16.12
CA ARG A 116 11.55 -37.47 17.47
C ARG A 116 10.59 -38.09 18.51
N LYS A 117 9.28 -38.03 18.24
CA LYS A 117 8.27 -38.58 19.14
C LYS A 117 8.34 -40.09 19.27
N GLU A 118 8.66 -40.80 18.19
CA GLU A 118 8.89 -42.24 18.22
C GLU A 118 10.11 -42.60 19.09
N ARG A 119 11.20 -41.81 19.04
CA ARG A 119 12.36 -41.97 19.94
C ARG A 119 12.00 -41.70 21.40
N ASP A 120 11.14 -40.71 21.65
CA ASP A 120 10.68 -40.34 22.99
C ASP A 120 9.60 -41.30 23.54
N GLY A 121 9.16 -42.31 22.75
CA GLY A 121 8.17 -43.30 23.14
C GLY A 121 6.71 -42.80 23.13
N GLU A 122 6.44 -41.67 22.48
CA GLU A 122 5.09 -41.11 22.37
C GLU A 122 4.28 -41.76 21.24
N VAL A 123 2.97 -41.94 21.45
CA VAL A 123 2.07 -42.44 20.40
C VAL A 123 1.74 -41.31 19.43
N VAL A 124 2.18 -41.44 18.18
CA VAL A 124 1.91 -40.46 17.12
C VAL A 124 0.73 -40.88 16.26
N LYS A 125 -0.22 -39.96 16.06
CA LYS A 125 -1.38 -40.19 15.20
C LYS A 125 -0.98 -40.03 13.73
N VAL A 126 -0.99 -41.14 12.98
CA VAL A 126 -0.75 -41.17 11.54
C VAL A 126 -2.07 -40.96 10.79
N PRO A 127 -2.11 -40.15 9.70
CA PRO A 127 -3.30 -40.04 8.85
C PRO A 127 -3.75 -41.39 8.30
N LYS A 128 -5.05 -41.65 8.40
CA LYS A 128 -5.64 -42.93 7.98
C LYS A 128 -5.43 -43.17 6.47
N GLY A 129 -4.90 -44.33 6.11
CA GLY A 129 -4.65 -44.71 4.71
C GLY A 129 -3.38 -44.09 4.10
N LYS A 130 -2.51 -43.51 4.93
CA LYS A 130 -1.20 -42.94 4.53
C LYS A 130 -0.03 -43.59 5.27
N GLU A 131 -0.28 -44.69 5.97
CA GLU A 131 0.68 -45.34 6.86
C GLU A 131 1.94 -45.79 6.10
N ASP A 132 1.76 -46.45 4.95
CA ASP A 132 2.88 -46.92 4.13
C ASP A 132 3.69 -45.79 3.50
N LEU A 133 3.02 -44.73 3.03
CA LEU A 133 3.69 -43.55 2.49
C LEU A 133 4.59 -42.91 3.55
N ILE A 134 4.08 -42.75 4.77
CA ILE A 134 4.82 -42.10 5.86
C ILE A 134 6.04 -42.94 6.28
N LYS A 135 5.89 -44.26 6.43
CA LYS A 135 7.03 -45.13 6.78
C LYS A 135 8.11 -45.17 5.70
N CYS A 136 7.71 -45.14 4.43
CA CYS A 136 8.67 -45.01 3.33
C CYS A 136 9.41 -43.65 3.39
N LEU A 137 8.69 -42.55 3.65
CA LEU A 137 9.31 -41.22 3.83
C LEU A 137 10.24 -41.15 5.04
N GLN A 138 9.92 -41.82 6.16
CA GLN A 138 10.84 -41.93 7.30
C GLN A 138 12.16 -42.59 6.90
N SER A 139 12.08 -43.69 6.13
CA SER A 139 13.26 -44.38 5.61
C SER A 139 14.10 -43.47 4.71
N TYR A 140 13.44 -42.64 3.89
CA TYR A 140 14.12 -41.65 3.07
C TYR A 140 14.75 -40.52 3.91
N TYR A 141 14.01 -40.00 4.90
CA TYR A 141 14.47 -38.96 5.80
C TYR A 141 15.75 -39.37 6.55
N ARG A 142 15.74 -40.53 7.20
CA ARG A 142 16.90 -41.07 7.94
C ARG A 142 18.14 -41.25 7.05
N LYS A 143 17.94 -41.63 5.78
CA LYS A 143 19.05 -41.89 4.85
C LYS A 143 19.62 -40.63 4.21
N CYS A 144 18.79 -39.62 3.95
CA CYS A 144 19.14 -38.51 3.05
C CYS A 144 19.06 -37.11 3.67
N PHE A 145 18.45 -36.97 4.85
CA PHE A 145 18.20 -35.67 5.49
C PHE A 145 18.64 -35.62 6.96
N GLU A 146 18.52 -36.72 7.69
CA GLU A 146 19.10 -36.85 9.03
C GLU A 146 20.63 -36.74 8.95
N GLU A 147 21.20 -35.84 9.77
CA GLU A 147 22.66 -35.58 9.84
C GLU A 147 23.32 -35.31 8.48
N SER A 148 22.64 -34.51 7.64
CA SER A 148 23.06 -34.25 6.27
C SER A 148 24.21 -33.24 6.12
N GLU A 149 25.39 -33.58 6.61
CA GLU A 149 26.60 -32.76 6.48
C GLU A 149 27.40 -33.09 5.19
N LEU A 150 28.04 -32.06 4.60
CA LEU A 150 28.97 -32.27 3.49
C LEU A 150 30.32 -32.69 4.06
N THR A 151 30.79 -33.88 3.70
CA THR A 151 32.01 -34.47 4.27
C THR A 151 33.15 -34.54 3.26
N ILE A 152 34.38 -34.61 3.76
CA ILE A 152 35.59 -34.87 2.97
C ILE A 152 36.56 -35.72 3.80
N SER A 153 37.15 -36.73 3.17
CA SER A 153 38.14 -37.57 3.85
C SER A 153 39.45 -36.79 4.07
N GLY A 154 40.22 -37.18 5.10
CA GLY A 154 41.52 -36.55 5.36
C GLY A 154 42.49 -36.63 4.19
N ASP A 155 42.49 -37.74 3.44
CA ASP A 155 43.33 -37.92 2.26
C ASP A 155 42.94 -36.99 1.11
N GLU A 156 41.64 -36.83 0.85
CA GLU A 156 41.14 -35.92 -0.18
C GLU A 156 41.35 -34.45 0.21
N LEU A 157 41.20 -34.12 1.49
CA LEU A 157 41.48 -32.79 2.01
C LEU A 157 42.98 -32.47 1.88
N HIS A 158 43.87 -33.39 2.25
CA HIS A 158 45.31 -33.25 2.02
C HIS A 158 45.64 -33.12 0.52
N ALA A 159 44.98 -33.88 -0.34
CA ALA A 159 45.20 -33.79 -1.78
C ALA A 159 44.75 -32.42 -2.35
N ALA A 160 43.65 -31.86 -1.87
CA ALA A 160 43.21 -30.52 -2.25
C ALA A 160 44.23 -29.41 -1.89
N LEU A 161 45.05 -29.66 -0.86
CA LEU A 161 46.04 -28.73 -0.30
C LEU A 161 47.48 -28.92 -0.85
N ARG A 162 47.79 -30.01 -1.57
CA ARG A 162 49.18 -30.33 -1.98
C ARG A 162 49.79 -29.35 -3.00
N ASP A 163 48.98 -28.73 -3.83
CA ASP A 163 49.44 -27.85 -4.93
C ASP A 163 49.39 -26.35 -4.59
N THR A 164 49.11 -25.99 -3.34
CA THR A 164 49.08 -24.58 -2.91
C THR A 164 50.45 -24.17 -2.41
N SER A 165 51.14 -23.35 -3.20
CA SER A 165 52.57 -23.04 -3.10
C SER A 165 52.96 -22.10 -1.93
N VAL A 166 52.22 -22.07 -0.82
CA VAL A 166 52.46 -21.12 0.28
C VAL A 166 52.50 -21.86 1.62
N GLU A 167 53.69 -22.02 2.21
CA GLU A 167 53.84 -22.43 3.62
C GLU A 167 53.46 -21.25 4.54
N PRO A 168 52.68 -21.44 5.62
CA PRO A 168 52.36 -22.71 6.29
C PRO A 168 50.88 -23.10 6.13
N PHE A 169 50.43 -23.32 4.89
CA PHE A 169 49.03 -23.64 4.63
C PHE A 169 48.75 -25.15 4.73
N GLY A 170 47.97 -25.58 5.74
CA GLY A 170 47.63 -26.99 5.99
C GLY A 170 46.26 -27.18 6.67
N ILE A 171 45.84 -28.43 6.93
CA ILE A 171 44.51 -28.74 7.51
C ILE A 171 44.28 -27.98 8.83
N HIS A 172 45.33 -27.79 9.64
CA HIS A 172 45.23 -27.04 10.89
C HIS A 172 44.73 -25.61 10.70
N PHE A 173 45.17 -24.93 9.64
CA PHE A 173 44.70 -23.59 9.31
C PHE A 173 43.18 -23.58 9.02
N LEU A 174 42.69 -24.57 8.26
CA LEU A 174 41.26 -24.67 7.93
C LEU A 174 40.40 -24.94 9.19
N LEU A 175 40.93 -25.71 10.15
CA LEU A 175 40.28 -25.96 11.44
C LEU A 175 40.26 -24.72 12.33
N GLU A 176 41.41 -24.03 12.48
CA GLU A 176 41.53 -22.80 13.28
C GLU A 176 40.63 -21.69 12.77
N ARG A 177 40.40 -21.63 11.46
CA ARG A 177 39.55 -20.63 10.80
C ARG A 177 38.11 -21.07 10.60
N HIS A 178 37.72 -22.21 11.19
CA HIS A 178 36.35 -22.76 11.12
C HIS A 178 35.82 -22.93 9.68
N ILE A 179 36.69 -23.26 8.73
CA ILE A 179 36.31 -23.56 7.35
C ILE A 179 35.79 -25.00 7.26
N VAL A 180 36.46 -25.91 7.97
CA VAL A 180 36.04 -27.30 8.16
C VAL A 180 36.11 -27.63 9.65
N ALA A 181 35.40 -28.67 10.07
CA ALA A 181 35.49 -29.25 11.40
C ALA A 181 35.74 -30.75 11.30
N LEU A 182 36.32 -31.34 12.35
CA LEU A 182 36.61 -32.78 12.41
C LEU A 182 35.47 -33.49 13.14
N ASP A 183 34.92 -34.53 12.53
CA ASP A 183 34.07 -35.49 13.22
C ASP A 183 34.96 -36.51 13.96
N PRO A 184 34.95 -36.51 15.30
CA PRO A 184 35.78 -37.43 16.08
C PRO A 184 35.34 -38.90 15.97
N GLU A 185 34.10 -39.19 15.56
CA GLU A 185 33.59 -40.56 15.45
C GLU A 185 33.99 -41.22 14.14
N THR A 186 33.84 -40.50 13.02
CA THR A 186 34.19 -41.05 11.69
C THR A 186 35.62 -40.74 11.24
N GLY A 187 36.28 -39.75 11.85
CA GLY A 187 37.59 -39.25 11.42
C GLY A 187 37.56 -38.45 10.12
N ASN A 188 36.37 -38.19 9.57
CA ASN A 188 36.18 -37.32 8.40
C ASN A 188 36.06 -35.85 8.82
N TYR A 189 36.30 -34.97 7.86
CA TYR A 189 36.06 -33.55 8.03
C TYR A 189 34.71 -33.18 7.43
N PHE A 190 33.98 -32.26 8.06
CA PHE A 190 32.74 -31.71 7.53
C PHE A 190 32.87 -30.22 7.24
N TRP A 191 32.18 -29.79 6.19
CA TRP A 191 32.09 -28.40 5.76
C TRP A 191 31.25 -27.59 6.74
N MET A 192 31.79 -26.48 7.23
CA MET A 192 31.06 -25.56 8.10
C MET A 192 30.18 -24.65 7.23
N SER A 193 28.86 -24.84 7.30
CA SER A 193 27.89 -24.05 6.54
C SER A 193 27.94 -22.55 6.85
N GLN A 194 28.21 -22.17 8.11
CA GLN A 194 28.38 -20.77 8.54
C GLN A 194 29.86 -20.38 8.63
N ASN A 195 30.56 -20.43 7.50
CA ASN A 195 31.97 -20.04 7.39
C ASN A 195 32.13 -18.61 6.87
N ASP A 196 32.78 -17.74 7.65
CA ASP A 196 33.04 -16.34 7.28
C ASP A 196 33.89 -16.21 6.00
N TYR A 197 34.83 -17.12 5.73
CA TYR A 197 35.60 -17.12 4.49
C TYR A 197 34.72 -17.43 3.28
N ALA A 198 33.83 -18.42 3.39
CA ALA A 198 32.88 -18.74 2.33
C ALA A 198 31.97 -17.55 2.03
N ARG A 199 31.52 -16.83 3.06
CA ARG A 199 30.70 -15.62 2.94
C ARG A 199 31.45 -14.43 2.32
N HIS A 200 32.66 -14.13 2.79
CA HIS A 200 33.42 -12.94 2.36
C HIS A 200 34.19 -13.15 1.05
N LEU A 201 34.48 -14.39 0.67
CA LEU A 201 35.14 -14.77 -0.59
C LEU A 201 34.19 -15.44 -1.60
N ARG A 202 32.87 -15.37 -1.36
CA ARG A 202 31.85 -16.03 -2.20
C ARG A 202 31.99 -15.77 -3.70
N ASN A 203 32.36 -14.55 -4.10
CA ASN A 203 32.53 -14.17 -5.50
C ASN A 203 33.78 -14.84 -6.08
N GLU A 204 34.92 -14.73 -5.38
CA GLU A 204 36.17 -15.37 -5.80
C GLU A 204 36.08 -16.89 -5.85
N ILE A 205 35.42 -17.50 -4.86
CA ILE A 205 35.17 -18.95 -4.81
C ILE A 205 34.29 -19.37 -5.98
N ALA A 206 33.16 -18.71 -6.20
CA ALA A 206 32.24 -19.03 -7.30
C ALA A 206 32.91 -18.84 -8.68
N SER A 207 33.65 -17.74 -8.88
CA SER A 207 34.41 -17.52 -10.11
C SER A 207 35.47 -18.60 -10.34
N THR A 208 36.17 -19.02 -9.28
CA THR A 208 37.18 -20.08 -9.39
C THR A 208 36.55 -21.46 -9.67
N LEU A 209 35.45 -21.79 -9.00
CA LEU A 209 34.68 -23.02 -9.26
C LEU A 209 34.18 -23.07 -10.71
N TRP A 210 33.68 -21.96 -11.25
CA TRP A 210 33.25 -21.89 -12.64
C TRP A 210 34.38 -22.23 -13.63
N LEU A 211 35.56 -21.64 -13.41
CA LEU A 211 36.74 -21.89 -14.23
C LEU A 211 37.24 -23.33 -14.11
N PHE A 212 37.14 -23.95 -12.92
CA PHE A 212 37.48 -25.36 -12.75
C PHE A 212 36.48 -26.32 -13.36
N CYS A 213 35.20 -25.97 -13.42
CA CYS A 213 34.19 -26.83 -14.03
C CYS A 213 34.34 -26.88 -15.55
N ALA A 214 34.37 -25.72 -16.22
CA ALA A 214 34.52 -25.65 -17.68
C ALA A 214 34.78 -24.24 -18.25
N GLY A 215 34.51 -23.17 -17.50
CA GLY A 215 34.65 -21.80 -18.00
C GLY A 215 33.78 -21.50 -19.23
N GLU A 216 34.34 -20.79 -20.21
CA GLU A 216 33.62 -20.28 -21.39
C GLU A 216 32.99 -21.39 -22.26
N ASN A 217 33.47 -22.63 -22.15
CA ASN A 217 33.02 -23.76 -22.96
C ASN A 217 31.97 -24.66 -22.27
N ALA A 218 31.46 -24.26 -21.10
CA ALA A 218 30.58 -25.09 -20.29
C ALA A 218 29.38 -25.68 -21.05
N THR A 219 29.21 -27.00 -20.92
CA THR A 219 28.03 -27.78 -21.29
C THR A 219 26.92 -27.65 -20.24
N ALA A 220 25.75 -28.21 -20.52
CA ALA A 220 24.65 -28.22 -19.55
C ALA A 220 24.99 -29.05 -18.29
N GLU A 221 25.67 -30.18 -18.45
CA GLU A 221 26.08 -31.04 -17.32
C GLU A 221 27.17 -30.39 -16.47
N GLU A 222 28.13 -29.70 -17.08
CA GLU A 222 29.15 -28.94 -16.34
C GLU A 222 28.52 -27.76 -15.57
N PHE A 223 27.50 -27.10 -16.14
CA PHE A 223 26.75 -26.09 -15.42
C PHE A 223 25.96 -26.68 -14.25
N LYS A 224 25.27 -27.81 -14.42
CA LYS A 224 24.56 -28.51 -13.33
C LYS A 224 25.52 -28.86 -12.19
N ARG A 225 26.71 -29.36 -12.53
CA ARG A 225 27.77 -29.64 -11.55
C ARG A 225 28.20 -28.38 -10.82
N PHE A 226 28.52 -27.31 -11.54
CA PHE A 226 28.87 -26.01 -10.95
C PHE A 226 27.77 -25.51 -10.00
N PHE A 227 26.52 -25.52 -10.46
CA PHE A 227 25.37 -25.06 -9.71
C PHE A 227 25.15 -25.87 -8.43
N LYS A 228 25.26 -27.20 -8.50
CA LYS A 228 25.15 -28.09 -7.34
C LYS A 228 26.25 -27.82 -6.29
N LEU A 229 27.48 -27.53 -6.73
CA LEU A 229 28.58 -27.20 -5.84
C LEU A 229 28.33 -25.91 -5.07
N ILE A 230 27.96 -24.82 -5.76
CA ILE A 230 27.71 -23.53 -5.09
C ILE A 230 26.44 -23.58 -4.23
N LEU A 231 25.39 -24.27 -4.67
CA LEU A 231 24.14 -24.37 -3.91
C LEU A 231 24.35 -25.17 -2.62
N GLY A 232 24.98 -26.34 -2.70
CA GLY A 232 25.15 -27.19 -1.52
C GLY A 232 26.21 -26.64 -0.55
N ALA A 233 27.25 -25.97 -1.02
CA ALA A 233 28.24 -25.31 -0.16
C ALA A 233 27.80 -23.92 0.36
N ASP A 234 26.54 -23.51 0.10
CA ASP A 234 25.96 -22.23 0.51
C ASP A 234 26.72 -20.98 -0.01
N ILE A 235 27.22 -21.05 -1.25
CA ILE A 235 27.96 -19.95 -1.90
C ILE A 235 26.99 -19.10 -2.73
N TRP A 236 26.75 -17.86 -2.27
CA TRP A 236 25.80 -16.92 -2.88
C TRP A 236 26.49 -15.71 -3.57
N PRO A 237 27.05 -15.86 -4.77
CA PRO A 237 27.74 -14.77 -5.45
C PRO A 237 26.81 -13.58 -5.76
N ASP A 238 27.37 -12.38 -5.65
CA ASP A 238 26.71 -11.11 -5.95
C ASP A 238 27.47 -10.23 -6.95
N ASP A 239 28.77 -10.45 -7.15
CA ASP A 239 29.57 -9.77 -8.18
C ASP A 239 30.57 -10.73 -8.84
N LEU A 240 30.11 -11.43 -9.87
CA LEU A 240 30.99 -12.23 -10.72
C LEU A 240 31.68 -11.39 -11.81
N GLY A 241 31.11 -10.24 -12.15
CA GLY A 241 31.55 -9.40 -13.28
C GLY A 241 32.89 -8.72 -13.05
N GLY A 242 33.21 -8.41 -11.78
CA GLY A 242 34.53 -7.92 -11.40
C GLY A 242 35.66 -8.95 -11.54
N LEU A 243 35.33 -10.25 -11.66
CA LEU A 243 36.30 -11.36 -11.60
C LEU A 243 36.37 -12.20 -12.88
N LEU A 244 35.28 -12.26 -13.65
CA LEU A 244 35.18 -13.07 -14.87
C LEU A 244 35.10 -12.22 -16.14
N THR A 245 35.58 -12.78 -17.25
CA THR A 245 35.44 -12.16 -18.57
C THR A 245 33.96 -12.06 -18.98
N GLN A 246 33.64 -11.13 -19.87
CA GLN A 246 32.28 -11.00 -20.43
C GLN A 246 31.79 -12.31 -21.07
N LYS A 247 32.66 -13.07 -21.74
CA LYS A 247 32.31 -14.37 -22.32
C LYS A 247 31.88 -15.39 -21.27
N ASN A 248 32.61 -15.47 -20.15
CA ASN A 248 32.24 -16.35 -19.04
C ASN A 248 30.89 -15.93 -18.44
N ILE A 249 30.69 -14.63 -18.20
CA ILE A 249 29.42 -14.11 -17.66
C ILE A 249 28.25 -14.41 -18.59
N SER A 250 28.38 -14.15 -19.90
CA SER A 250 27.37 -14.55 -20.88
C SER A 250 27.08 -16.03 -20.81
N LYS A 251 28.12 -16.88 -20.78
CA LYS A 251 27.92 -18.33 -20.72
C LYS A 251 27.19 -18.79 -19.46
N ILE A 252 27.52 -18.22 -18.30
CA ILE A 252 26.82 -18.49 -17.03
C ILE A 252 25.35 -18.11 -17.15
N ARG A 253 25.04 -16.92 -17.67
CA ARG A 253 23.66 -16.44 -17.85
C ARG A 253 22.86 -17.36 -18.77
N ASP A 254 23.41 -17.67 -19.94
CA ASP A 254 22.76 -18.54 -20.93
C ASP A 254 22.43 -19.91 -20.32
N ARG A 255 23.39 -20.51 -19.61
CA ARG A 255 23.21 -21.83 -18.98
C ARG A 255 22.26 -21.80 -17.78
N ALA A 256 22.32 -20.77 -16.95
CA ALA A 256 21.39 -20.58 -15.84
C ALA A 256 19.95 -20.37 -16.33
N PHE A 257 19.77 -19.58 -17.40
CA PHE A 257 18.49 -19.37 -18.05
C PHE A 257 17.94 -20.68 -18.66
N SER A 258 18.75 -21.42 -19.42
CA SER A 258 18.34 -22.73 -19.95
C SER A 258 17.98 -23.71 -18.83
N PHE A 259 18.78 -23.79 -17.77
CA PHE A 259 18.51 -24.67 -16.64
C PHE A 259 17.19 -24.34 -15.92
N ALA A 260 16.91 -23.06 -15.70
CA ALA A 260 15.62 -22.62 -15.15
C ALA A 260 14.45 -22.92 -16.10
N GLY A 261 14.68 -22.85 -17.42
CA GLY A 261 13.72 -23.22 -18.45
C GLY A 261 13.40 -24.72 -18.45
N ASP A 262 14.40 -25.58 -18.28
CA ASP A 262 14.23 -27.04 -18.36
C ASP A 262 13.68 -27.68 -17.07
N GLU A 263 13.57 -26.91 -15.98
CA GLU A 263 13.07 -27.40 -14.70
C GLU A 263 11.56 -27.69 -14.73
N SER A 264 11.22 -28.97 -14.53
CA SER A 264 9.84 -29.44 -14.54
C SER A 264 9.02 -28.95 -13.35
N ASP A 265 9.61 -28.80 -12.15
CA ASP A 265 8.81 -28.37 -10.99
C ASP A 265 8.32 -26.92 -11.12
N LEU A 266 9.01 -26.09 -11.90
CA LEU A 266 8.62 -24.71 -12.16
C LEU A 266 7.46 -24.61 -13.15
N GLN A 267 7.18 -25.66 -13.93
CA GLN A 267 6.05 -25.65 -14.86
C GLN A 267 4.73 -25.59 -14.10
N LYS A 268 3.81 -24.77 -14.62
CA LYS A 268 2.45 -24.62 -14.13
C LYS A 268 1.79 -26.00 -14.01
N SER A 269 1.16 -26.24 -12.87
CA SER A 269 0.41 -27.46 -12.56
C SER A 269 -0.94 -27.15 -11.90
N ASP A 270 -1.87 -28.10 -11.94
CA ASP A 270 -3.19 -27.95 -11.29
C ASP A 270 -3.08 -27.94 -9.76
N ILE A 271 -1.95 -28.42 -9.22
CA ILE A 271 -1.65 -28.47 -7.78
C ILE A 271 -0.67 -27.36 -7.36
N GLU A 272 -0.50 -26.30 -8.15
CA GLU A 272 0.52 -25.27 -7.90
C GLU A 272 0.38 -24.62 -6.53
N PHE A 273 -0.83 -24.28 -6.09
CA PHE A 273 -1.03 -23.73 -4.76
C PHE A 273 -0.72 -24.74 -3.64
N SER A 274 -0.98 -26.04 -3.86
CA SER A 274 -0.60 -27.09 -2.90
C SER A 274 0.92 -27.19 -2.74
N LYS A 275 1.68 -27.04 -3.84
CA LYS A 275 3.15 -26.97 -3.76
C LYS A 275 3.61 -25.80 -2.90
N ILE A 276 3.03 -24.61 -3.11
CA ILE A 276 3.35 -23.40 -2.34
C ILE A 276 2.98 -23.59 -0.86
N TRP A 277 1.80 -24.16 -0.58
CA TRP A 277 1.32 -24.42 0.77
C TRP A 277 2.24 -25.35 1.56
N LEU A 278 2.70 -26.44 0.92
CA LEU A 278 3.59 -27.43 1.54
C LEU A 278 5.02 -26.92 1.76
N ASP A 279 5.39 -25.80 1.14
CA ASP A 279 6.68 -25.12 1.34
C ASP A 279 6.64 -24.00 2.39
N ALA A 280 5.46 -23.60 2.87
CA ALA A 280 5.35 -22.42 3.72
C ALA A 280 5.66 -22.74 5.19
N ASP A 281 6.72 -22.13 5.72
CA ASP A 281 7.24 -22.36 7.09
C ASP A 281 6.16 -22.22 8.18
N ARG A 282 5.22 -21.29 7.98
CA ARG A 282 4.13 -21.04 8.92
C ARG A 282 3.22 -22.26 9.15
N PHE A 283 3.20 -23.20 8.19
CA PHE A 283 2.41 -24.43 8.27
C PHE A 283 3.23 -25.65 8.68
N ILE A 284 4.51 -25.50 9.02
CA ILE A 284 5.35 -26.63 9.44
C ILE A 284 4.67 -27.43 10.55
N ASP A 285 4.06 -26.76 11.53
CA ASP A 285 3.40 -27.41 12.68
C ASP A 285 1.92 -27.78 12.47
N HIS A 286 1.36 -27.53 11.28
CA HIS A 286 0.00 -27.95 10.97
C HIS A 286 -0.10 -29.47 10.79
N GLN A 287 -1.31 -30.01 10.97
CA GLN A 287 -1.55 -31.43 10.71
C GLN A 287 -1.46 -31.70 9.20
N ILE A 288 -0.67 -32.69 8.80
CA ILE A 288 -0.38 -32.99 7.39
C ILE A 288 -1.62 -33.47 6.60
N ASP A 289 -2.68 -33.87 7.29
CA ASP A 289 -3.99 -34.26 6.73
C ASP A 289 -5.00 -33.10 6.66
N SER A 290 -4.60 -31.88 7.01
CA SER A 290 -5.45 -30.69 6.87
C SER A 290 -5.80 -30.46 5.40
N GLU A 291 -7.06 -30.11 5.13
CA GLU A 291 -7.51 -29.79 3.78
C GLU A 291 -6.78 -28.54 3.25
N ILE A 292 -6.08 -28.69 2.12
CA ILE A 292 -5.43 -27.58 1.43
C ILE A 292 -6.48 -26.83 0.60
N PRO A 293 -6.62 -25.50 0.74
CA PRO A 293 -7.56 -24.71 -0.05
C PRO A 293 -7.29 -24.81 -1.56
N VAL A 294 -8.34 -24.90 -2.37
CA VAL A 294 -8.22 -24.78 -3.83
C VAL A 294 -8.13 -23.30 -4.21
N VAL A 295 -7.06 -22.93 -4.90
CA VAL A 295 -6.76 -21.55 -5.33
C VAL A 295 -6.43 -21.55 -6.82
N GLU A 296 -7.20 -20.79 -7.59
CA GLU A 296 -6.97 -20.58 -9.01
C GLU A 296 -6.30 -19.22 -9.24
N PHE A 297 -5.24 -19.22 -10.05
CA PHE A 297 -4.53 -18.02 -10.50
C PHE A 297 -4.96 -17.63 -11.91
N ASP A 298 -4.90 -16.32 -12.22
CA ASP A 298 -5.20 -15.82 -13.56
C ASP A 298 -3.93 -15.84 -14.43
N TYR A 299 -3.84 -16.85 -15.29
CA TYR A 299 -2.69 -17.05 -16.19
C TYR A 299 -2.82 -16.33 -17.54
N SER A 300 -3.79 -15.43 -17.72
CA SER A 300 -4.02 -14.77 -19.02
C SER A 300 -2.86 -13.88 -19.48
N ASN A 301 -2.17 -13.22 -18.54
CA ASN A 301 -0.93 -12.47 -18.78
C ASN A 301 -0.22 -12.21 -17.44
N THR A 302 1.04 -11.77 -17.50
CA THR A 302 1.87 -11.48 -16.32
C THR A 302 1.21 -10.54 -15.32
N TYR A 303 0.57 -9.46 -15.80
CA TYR A 303 -0.05 -8.47 -14.92
C TYR A 303 -1.21 -9.08 -14.14
N ASN A 304 -2.08 -9.83 -14.82
CA ASN A 304 -3.21 -10.51 -14.19
C ASN A 304 -2.77 -11.62 -13.24
N PHE A 305 -1.70 -12.36 -13.58
CA PHE A 305 -1.10 -13.35 -12.69
C PHE A 305 -0.62 -12.71 -11.39
N ILE A 306 0.20 -11.66 -11.47
CA ILE A 306 0.71 -10.92 -10.30
C ILE A 306 -0.46 -10.37 -9.46
N ALA A 307 -1.47 -9.77 -10.11
CA ALA A 307 -2.65 -9.26 -9.41
C ALA A 307 -3.44 -10.37 -8.69
N SER A 308 -3.54 -11.57 -9.29
CA SER A 308 -4.17 -12.73 -8.66
C SER A 308 -3.39 -13.24 -7.46
N VAL A 309 -2.05 -13.29 -7.53
CA VAL A 309 -1.20 -13.69 -6.41
C VAL A 309 -1.30 -12.67 -5.27
N GLU A 310 -1.23 -11.37 -5.55
CA GLU A 310 -1.38 -10.33 -4.52
C GLU A 310 -2.76 -10.36 -3.85
N PHE A 311 -3.81 -10.64 -4.61
CA PHE A 311 -5.16 -10.86 -4.08
C PHE A 311 -5.19 -12.06 -3.12
N HIS A 312 -4.61 -13.20 -3.50
CA HIS A 312 -4.56 -14.38 -2.65
C HIS A 312 -3.59 -14.24 -1.47
N ARG A 313 -2.54 -13.42 -1.57
CA ARG A 313 -1.64 -13.10 -0.46
C ARG A 313 -2.36 -12.38 0.69
N LYS A 314 -3.41 -11.59 0.41
CA LYS A 314 -4.29 -11.05 1.46
C LYS A 314 -5.09 -12.14 2.17
N ARG A 315 -5.43 -13.24 1.47
CA ARG A 315 -6.16 -14.40 2.00
C ARG A 315 -5.26 -15.37 2.76
N PHE A 316 -4.02 -15.55 2.29
CA PHE A 316 -3.02 -16.46 2.84
C PHE A 316 -1.69 -15.71 3.07
N PRO A 317 -1.59 -14.94 4.17
CA PRO A 317 -0.39 -14.18 4.48
C PRO A 317 0.83 -15.10 4.63
N ASP A 318 1.98 -14.64 4.12
CA ASP A 318 3.30 -15.30 4.23
C ASP A 318 3.47 -16.63 3.48
N VAL A 319 2.42 -17.11 2.79
CA VAL A 319 2.46 -18.39 2.05
C VAL A 319 3.21 -18.29 0.73
N PHE A 320 3.10 -17.15 0.06
CA PHE A 320 3.67 -16.94 -1.28
C PHE A 320 5.11 -16.43 -1.27
N ASP A 321 5.55 -15.87 -0.14
CA ASP A 321 6.77 -15.08 -0.08
C ASP A 321 8.02 -15.93 0.18
N HIS A 322 7.91 -17.11 0.76
CA HIS A 322 9.04 -18.04 0.91
C HIS A 322 8.60 -19.44 0.50
N GLN A 323 9.29 -20.02 -0.49
CA GLN A 323 9.08 -21.39 -0.94
C GLN A 323 10.39 -22.16 -0.75
N ALA A 324 10.53 -22.85 0.39
CA ALA A 324 11.81 -23.42 0.84
C ALA A 324 12.48 -24.30 -0.24
N SER A 325 11.75 -25.25 -0.83
CA SER A 325 12.34 -26.12 -1.85
C SER A 325 12.68 -25.42 -3.17
N ARG A 326 12.05 -24.27 -3.47
CA ARG A 326 12.31 -23.47 -4.69
C ARG A 326 13.28 -22.30 -4.47
N SER A 327 13.81 -22.15 -3.25
CA SER A 327 14.73 -21.06 -2.88
C SER A 327 15.98 -20.96 -3.77
N TYR A 328 16.46 -22.08 -4.33
CA TYR A 328 17.56 -22.12 -5.29
C TYR A 328 17.32 -21.26 -6.55
N CYS A 329 16.06 -21.00 -6.90
CA CYS A 329 15.74 -20.12 -8.02
C CYS A 329 16.24 -18.69 -7.79
N SER A 330 16.32 -18.22 -6.55
CA SER A 330 16.93 -16.91 -6.27
C SER A 330 18.43 -16.87 -6.59
N LEU A 331 19.15 -18.00 -6.45
CA LEU A 331 20.54 -18.11 -6.90
C LEU A 331 20.62 -18.11 -8.43
N LEU A 332 19.75 -18.86 -9.12
CA LEU A 332 19.68 -18.83 -10.58
C LEU A 332 19.41 -17.42 -11.11
N LEU A 333 18.46 -16.69 -10.51
CA LEU A 333 18.15 -15.31 -10.88
C LEU A 333 19.36 -14.39 -10.68
N ARG A 334 20.14 -14.54 -9.59
CA ARG A 334 21.41 -13.80 -9.40
C ARG A 334 22.40 -14.07 -10.52
N LEU A 335 22.56 -15.33 -10.92
CA LEU A 335 23.45 -15.71 -12.03
C LEU A 335 22.96 -15.10 -13.37
N ILE A 336 21.65 -15.17 -13.65
CA ILE A 336 21.03 -14.60 -14.86
C ILE A 336 21.20 -13.07 -14.91
N LEU A 337 21.10 -12.39 -13.75
CA LEU A 337 21.20 -10.93 -13.62
C LEU A 337 22.63 -10.42 -13.44
N SER A 338 23.63 -11.30 -13.41
CA SER A 338 25.04 -10.91 -13.31
C SER A 338 25.47 -10.06 -14.50
N ARG A 339 26.32 -9.05 -14.24
CA ARG A 339 26.73 -8.05 -15.23
C ARG A 339 28.24 -7.96 -15.28
N ALA A 340 28.85 -7.89 -16.46
CA ALA A 340 30.26 -7.53 -16.59
C ALA A 340 30.43 -6.00 -16.48
N THR A 341 31.58 -5.54 -15.98
CA THR A 341 31.85 -4.13 -15.59
C THR A 341 31.60 -3.09 -16.70
N ASN A 342 31.67 -3.48 -17.98
CA ASN A 342 31.53 -2.60 -19.13
C ASN A 342 30.38 -2.98 -20.08
N GLU A 343 29.46 -3.85 -19.66
CA GLU A 343 28.44 -4.39 -20.54
C GLU A 343 27.20 -3.49 -20.63
N VAL A 344 26.76 -3.20 -21.86
CA VAL A 344 25.43 -2.63 -22.14
C VAL A 344 24.44 -3.80 -22.24
N ILE A 345 23.60 -3.99 -21.22
CA ILE A 345 22.73 -5.16 -21.12
C ILE A 345 21.28 -4.77 -21.47
N SER A 346 20.65 -5.55 -22.35
CA SER A 346 19.24 -5.45 -22.76
C SER A 346 18.24 -6.07 -21.77
N PHE A 347 18.72 -6.83 -20.78
CA PHE A 347 17.93 -7.58 -19.79
C PHE A 347 16.92 -8.56 -20.42
N ASP A 348 17.21 -9.08 -21.61
CA ASP A 348 16.28 -9.93 -22.37
C ASP A 348 15.79 -11.14 -21.57
N TYR A 349 16.67 -11.83 -20.84
CA TYR A 349 16.27 -12.96 -19.98
C TYR A 349 15.29 -12.55 -18.88
N VAL A 350 15.42 -11.35 -18.30
CA VAL A 350 14.46 -10.84 -17.31
C VAL A 350 13.09 -10.66 -17.95
N LEU A 351 13.06 -10.08 -19.15
CA LEU A 351 11.82 -9.88 -19.89
C LEU A 351 11.18 -11.24 -20.26
N GLU A 352 11.96 -12.21 -20.71
CA GLU A 352 11.48 -13.55 -21.04
C GLU A 352 10.88 -14.28 -19.83
N ILE A 353 11.58 -14.30 -18.70
CA ILE A 353 11.06 -14.92 -17.47
C ILE A 353 9.77 -14.25 -17.01
N LEU A 354 9.71 -12.91 -17.00
CA LEU A 354 8.50 -12.20 -16.56
C LEU A 354 7.30 -12.43 -17.48
N LYS A 355 7.51 -12.64 -18.78
CA LYS A 355 6.40 -12.92 -19.73
C LYS A 355 5.90 -14.35 -19.63
N ASP A 356 6.69 -15.26 -19.07
CA ASP A 356 6.41 -16.69 -19.06
C ASP A 356 5.48 -17.11 -17.90
N VAL A 357 4.18 -16.99 -18.13
CA VAL A 357 3.15 -17.48 -17.19
C VAL A 357 3.09 -19.01 -17.09
N SER A 358 3.82 -19.76 -17.93
CA SER A 358 3.95 -21.21 -17.79
C SER A 358 4.88 -21.61 -16.66
N ARG A 359 5.70 -20.66 -16.14
CA ARG A 359 6.59 -20.85 -14.99
C ARG A 359 6.27 -19.87 -13.85
N PRO A 360 5.08 -19.99 -13.22
CA PRO A 360 4.54 -18.96 -12.33
C PRO A 360 5.41 -18.65 -11.11
N SER A 361 6.05 -19.67 -10.55
CA SER A 361 6.88 -19.51 -9.35
C SER A 361 8.17 -18.73 -9.64
N LEU A 362 8.82 -19.00 -10.78
CA LEU A 362 9.99 -18.25 -11.20
C LEU A 362 9.65 -16.79 -11.53
N LEU A 363 8.54 -16.55 -12.22
CA LEU A 363 8.00 -15.22 -12.51
C LEU A 363 7.75 -14.44 -11.21
N TRP A 364 7.05 -15.05 -10.24
CA TRP A 364 6.74 -14.40 -8.96
C TRP A 364 8.00 -14.09 -8.15
N MET A 365 8.95 -15.03 -8.09
CA MET A 365 10.23 -14.82 -7.41
C MET A 365 11.03 -13.67 -8.05
N LEU A 366 11.11 -13.62 -9.38
CA LEU A 366 11.76 -12.51 -10.08
C LEU A 366 11.06 -11.18 -9.82
N PHE A 367 9.73 -11.13 -9.90
CA PHE A 367 8.95 -9.93 -9.57
C PHE A 367 9.26 -9.40 -8.16
N ARG A 368 9.33 -10.30 -7.16
CA ARG A 368 9.69 -9.94 -5.78
C ARG A 368 11.15 -9.47 -5.66
N ASP A 369 12.08 -10.16 -6.31
CA ASP A 369 13.51 -9.88 -6.20
C ASP A 369 13.90 -8.59 -6.95
N LEU A 370 13.17 -8.19 -8.00
CA LEU A 370 13.37 -6.92 -8.70
C LEU A 370 13.26 -5.70 -7.79
N ARG A 371 12.31 -5.67 -6.85
CA ARG A 371 12.17 -4.51 -5.92
C ARG A 371 13.17 -4.50 -4.77
N MET A 372 13.69 -5.67 -4.37
CA MET A 372 14.57 -5.82 -3.18
C MET A 372 16.06 -5.82 -3.54
N ASN A 373 16.42 -6.50 -4.63
CA ASN A 373 17.80 -6.85 -4.97
C ASN A 373 18.24 -6.32 -6.35
N PHE A 374 17.30 -6.10 -7.28
CA PHE A 374 17.62 -5.82 -8.68
C PHE A 374 16.86 -4.61 -9.24
N ALA A 375 16.72 -3.55 -8.43
CA ALA A 375 15.94 -2.37 -8.80
C ALA A 375 16.45 -1.69 -10.07
N PHE A 376 17.74 -1.84 -10.37
CA PHE A 376 18.37 -1.40 -11.61
C PHE A 376 17.70 -1.95 -12.88
N ALA A 377 17.05 -3.11 -12.82
CA ALA A 377 16.47 -3.76 -14.00
C ALA A 377 15.07 -3.21 -14.31
N ILE A 378 14.41 -2.58 -13.33
CA ILE A 378 13.03 -2.09 -13.44
C ILE A 378 12.80 -1.19 -14.66
N PRO A 379 13.66 -0.21 -15.01
CA PRO A 379 13.43 0.64 -16.19
C PRO A 379 13.41 -0.13 -17.51
N TYR A 380 14.16 -1.24 -17.60
CA TYR A 380 14.25 -2.02 -18.84
C TYR A 380 13.01 -2.87 -19.10
N LEU A 381 12.14 -3.09 -18.10
CA LEU A 381 10.83 -3.71 -18.31
C LEU A 381 9.98 -2.88 -19.30
N CYS A 382 10.26 -1.59 -19.41
CA CYS A 382 9.59 -0.72 -20.37
C CYS A 382 9.90 -1.04 -21.85
N ALA A 383 10.88 -1.88 -22.15
CA ALA A 383 11.13 -2.40 -23.50
C ALA A 383 10.05 -3.37 -23.98
N ASN A 384 9.08 -3.73 -23.13
CA ASN A 384 7.95 -4.56 -23.51
C ASN A 384 6.62 -4.00 -23.00
N ALA A 385 5.66 -3.79 -23.91
CA ALA A 385 4.36 -3.20 -23.60
C ALA A 385 3.60 -3.89 -22.44
N GLN A 386 3.66 -5.23 -22.37
CA GLN A 386 3.01 -6.02 -21.32
C GLN A 386 3.59 -5.78 -19.93
N LEU A 387 4.88 -5.41 -19.86
CA LEU A 387 5.63 -5.27 -18.60
C LEU A 387 5.69 -3.81 -18.11
N ILE A 388 5.31 -2.83 -18.93
CA ILE A 388 5.30 -1.41 -18.52
C ILE A 388 4.50 -1.20 -17.22
N PRO A 389 3.23 -1.67 -17.08
CA PRO A 389 2.49 -1.46 -15.84
C PRO A 389 3.17 -2.10 -14.62
N ILE A 390 3.85 -3.23 -14.82
CA ILE A 390 4.61 -3.94 -13.78
C ILE A 390 5.82 -3.11 -13.33
N ALA A 391 6.51 -2.43 -14.26
CA ALA A 391 7.61 -1.54 -13.93
C ALA A 391 7.16 -0.41 -12.98
N PHE A 392 6.04 0.26 -13.29
CA PHE A 392 5.47 1.29 -12.41
C PHE A 392 5.00 0.75 -11.06
N LYS A 393 4.50 -0.49 -11.04
CA LYS A 393 4.15 -1.18 -9.79
C LYS A 393 5.37 -1.45 -8.93
N LEU A 394 6.49 -1.88 -9.52
CA LEU A 394 7.75 -2.13 -8.83
C LEU A 394 8.39 -0.85 -8.28
N ILE A 395 8.45 0.25 -9.05
CA ILE A 395 8.98 1.55 -8.55
C ILE A 395 8.21 2.03 -7.32
N ASN A 396 6.90 1.78 -7.24
CA ASN A 396 6.14 2.12 -6.04
C ASN A 396 6.61 1.35 -4.79
N GLN A 397 7.05 0.11 -4.97
CA GLN A 397 7.39 -0.84 -3.92
C GLN A 397 8.87 -0.81 -3.49
N ILE A 398 9.74 -0.07 -4.18
CA ILE A 398 11.15 0.08 -3.76
C ILE A 398 11.27 0.87 -2.45
N GLU A 399 12.32 0.62 -1.68
CA GLU A 399 12.71 1.44 -0.53
C GLU A 399 13.88 2.34 -0.91
N ILE A 400 13.79 3.64 -0.59
CA ILE A 400 14.89 4.58 -0.80
C ILE A 400 15.81 4.54 0.42
N ASP A 401 17.12 4.46 0.21
CA ASP A 401 18.12 4.49 1.27
C ASP A 401 18.20 5.89 1.87
N SER A 402 17.67 6.04 3.08
CA SER A 402 17.67 7.30 3.81
C SER A 402 19.07 7.81 4.16
N THR A 403 20.10 6.95 4.14
CA THR A 403 21.49 7.39 4.42
C THR A 403 22.10 8.19 3.28
N LEU A 404 21.53 8.08 2.07
CA LEU A 404 21.94 8.84 0.89
C LEU A 404 21.15 10.16 0.74
N LEU A 405 20.18 10.40 1.61
CA LEU A 405 19.29 11.57 1.58
C LEU A 405 19.70 12.58 2.66
N SER A 406 20.48 13.59 2.25
CA SER A 406 20.95 14.76 3.01
C SER A 406 21.54 14.53 4.44
N GLU A 407 22.37 15.45 4.96
CA GLU A 407 22.95 15.33 6.31
C GLU A 407 21.94 15.64 7.44
N GLN A 408 20.63 15.52 7.19
CA GLN A 408 19.62 15.88 8.19
C GLN A 408 19.51 14.79 9.26
N SER A 409 19.59 15.20 10.53
CA SER A 409 19.39 14.32 11.69
C SER A 409 17.93 13.92 11.92
N ASP A 410 16.99 14.51 11.15
CA ASP A 410 15.56 14.36 11.31
C ASP A 410 15.02 13.22 10.43
N ARG A 411 14.63 12.11 11.08
CA ARG A 411 14.12 10.91 10.41
C ARG A 411 12.86 11.16 9.58
N GLU A 412 12.02 12.10 10.00
CA GLU A 412 10.75 12.38 9.30
C GLU A 412 10.99 13.10 7.98
N LYS A 413 11.96 14.03 7.97
CA LYS A 413 12.34 14.75 6.75
C LYS A 413 13.04 13.83 5.75
N ASN A 414 13.91 12.94 6.22
CA ASN A 414 14.56 11.97 5.33
C ASN A 414 13.52 11.03 4.69
N PHE A 415 12.45 10.70 5.41
CA PHE A 415 11.34 9.92 4.86
C PHE A 415 10.55 10.68 3.78
N ASP A 416 10.20 11.96 4.02
CA ASP A 416 9.52 12.79 3.01
C ASP A 416 10.41 13.01 1.76
N GLU A 417 11.70 13.30 1.94
CA GLU A 417 12.68 13.39 0.85
C GLU A 417 12.76 12.08 0.04
N GLY A 418 12.67 10.93 0.71
CA GLY A 418 12.63 9.62 0.07
C GLY A 418 11.36 9.41 -0.77
N CYS A 419 10.21 9.84 -0.26
CA CYS A 419 8.96 9.83 -1.02
C CYS A 419 9.04 10.72 -2.27
N GLU A 420 9.63 11.92 -2.16
CA GLU A 420 9.80 12.85 -3.27
C GLU A 420 10.83 12.36 -4.30
N MET A 421 11.91 11.70 -3.88
CA MET A 421 12.82 11.02 -4.81
C MET A 421 12.10 9.95 -5.63
N LYS A 422 11.29 9.11 -4.97
CA LYS A 422 10.48 8.09 -5.65
C LYS A 422 9.47 8.73 -6.62
N ASN A 423 8.84 9.85 -6.25
CA ASN A 423 7.96 10.61 -7.14
C ASN A 423 8.68 11.07 -8.42
N ARG A 424 9.89 11.65 -8.28
CA ARG A 424 10.69 12.09 -9.43
C ARG A 424 11.04 10.96 -10.38
N LEU A 425 11.55 9.84 -9.86
CA LEU A 425 11.89 8.67 -10.67
C LEU A 425 10.68 8.10 -11.41
N TRP A 426 9.53 8.01 -10.73
CA TRP A 426 8.29 7.52 -11.32
C TRP A 426 7.78 8.44 -12.42
N LEU A 427 7.73 9.76 -12.19
CA LEU A 427 7.22 10.74 -13.15
C LEU A 427 8.14 10.91 -14.37
N GLU A 428 9.46 10.82 -14.17
CA GLU A 428 10.42 10.84 -15.27
C GLU A 428 10.25 9.62 -16.18
N MET A 429 10.07 8.42 -15.60
CA MET A 429 9.76 7.22 -16.37
C MET A 429 8.39 7.35 -17.08
N PHE A 430 7.37 7.91 -16.42
CA PHE A 430 6.07 8.16 -17.03
C PHE A 430 6.15 9.08 -18.25
N GLY A 431 6.87 10.20 -18.14
CA GLY A 431 7.10 11.11 -19.27
C GLY A 431 7.83 10.43 -20.43
N LEU A 432 8.90 9.70 -20.14
CA LEU A 432 9.67 8.94 -21.15
C LEU A 432 8.79 7.95 -21.92
N ILE A 433 7.91 7.22 -21.22
CA ILE A 433 7.01 6.24 -21.84
C ILE A 433 6.01 6.92 -22.77
N LEU A 434 5.41 8.02 -22.36
CA LEU A 434 4.46 8.75 -23.20
C LEU A 434 5.14 9.34 -24.46
N GLU A 435 6.39 9.78 -24.33
CA GLU A 435 7.20 10.30 -25.45
C GLU A 435 7.56 9.20 -26.46
N GLU A 436 8.08 8.05 -26.02
CA GLU A 436 8.68 7.06 -26.90
C GLU A 436 7.71 5.99 -27.43
N ILE A 437 6.71 5.63 -26.62
CA ILE A 437 5.84 4.47 -26.90
C ILE A 437 4.59 4.89 -27.68
N SER A 438 4.21 6.17 -27.59
CA SER A 438 3.03 6.70 -28.28
C SER A 438 3.09 6.60 -29.82
N SER A 439 4.28 6.47 -30.40
CA SER A 439 4.47 6.25 -31.84
C SER A 439 4.66 4.79 -32.25
N GLN A 440 4.80 3.85 -31.31
CA GLN A 440 5.18 2.46 -31.58
C GLN A 440 4.05 1.46 -31.33
N LEU A 441 3.14 1.77 -30.41
CA LEU A 441 2.02 0.89 -30.09
C LEU A 441 0.73 1.31 -30.79
N PRO A 442 -0.14 0.36 -31.14
CA PRO A 442 -1.53 0.65 -31.47
C PRO A 442 -2.20 1.45 -30.35
N GLN A 443 -3.10 2.37 -30.70
CA GLN A 443 -3.79 3.25 -29.75
C GLN A 443 -4.50 2.45 -28.63
N ASP A 444 -5.10 1.31 -28.96
CA ASP A 444 -5.77 0.44 -28.00
C ASP A 444 -4.79 -0.25 -27.03
N GLU A 445 -3.62 -0.69 -27.49
CA GLU A 445 -2.62 -1.30 -26.59
C GLU A 445 -2.04 -0.24 -25.65
N LEU A 446 -1.72 0.95 -26.18
CA LEU A 446 -1.22 2.07 -25.40
C LEU A 446 -2.24 2.56 -24.37
N GLY A 447 -3.51 2.71 -24.77
CA GLY A 447 -4.59 3.12 -23.87
C GLY A 447 -4.78 2.15 -22.71
N ASN A 448 -4.69 0.84 -22.96
CA ASN A 448 -4.74 -0.19 -21.91
C ASN A 448 -3.54 -0.11 -20.95
N VAL A 449 -2.32 0.13 -21.46
CA VAL A 449 -1.13 0.30 -20.62
C VAL A 449 -1.29 1.53 -19.72
N ILE A 450 -1.68 2.68 -20.28
CA ILE A 450 -1.89 3.92 -19.52
C ILE A 450 -2.99 3.72 -18.48
N ALA A 451 -4.12 3.11 -18.86
CA ALA A 451 -5.24 2.84 -17.96
C ALA A 451 -4.81 2.02 -16.74
N ARG A 452 -4.04 0.94 -16.93
CA ARG A 452 -3.51 0.13 -15.82
C ARG A 452 -2.64 0.95 -14.87
N ILE A 453 -1.74 1.77 -15.41
CA ILE A 453 -0.82 2.59 -14.60
C ILE A 453 -1.59 3.60 -13.74
N ILE A 454 -2.55 4.32 -14.33
CA ILE A 454 -3.30 5.36 -13.62
C ILE A 454 -4.35 4.78 -12.67
N CYS A 455 -4.95 3.62 -13.00
CA CYS A 455 -5.81 2.88 -12.08
C CYS A 455 -5.03 2.43 -10.84
N ASP A 456 -3.90 1.74 -11.01
CA ASP A 456 -3.04 1.30 -9.90
C ASP A 456 -2.56 2.48 -9.03
N LEU A 457 -2.24 3.62 -9.64
CA LEU A 457 -1.86 4.82 -8.91
C LEU A 457 -3.04 5.41 -8.12
N SER A 458 -4.23 5.47 -8.73
CA SER A 458 -5.44 5.97 -8.06
C SER A 458 -5.84 5.09 -6.88
N GLU A 459 -5.80 3.75 -7.02
CA GLU A 459 -6.12 2.86 -5.92
C GLU A 459 -5.20 3.08 -4.72
N LYS A 460 -3.90 3.27 -4.96
CA LYS A 460 -2.92 3.55 -3.89
C LYS A 460 -3.17 4.88 -3.19
N VAL A 461 -3.56 5.94 -3.90
CA VAL A 461 -3.85 7.24 -3.27
C VAL A 461 -4.99 7.10 -2.25
N PHE A 462 -5.99 6.27 -2.57
CA PHE A 462 -7.23 6.14 -1.79
C PHE A 462 -7.25 4.92 -0.82
N ASP A 463 -6.20 4.11 -0.74
CA ASP A 463 -6.11 2.92 0.15
C ASP A 463 -5.81 3.28 1.64
N TYR A 464 -5.31 4.49 1.93
CA TYR A 464 -4.75 4.85 3.25
C TYR A 464 -5.77 5.39 4.27
N ASN A 465 -6.26 4.58 5.21
CA ASN A 465 -7.32 4.99 6.16
C ASN A 465 -6.86 5.24 7.63
N THR A 466 -5.67 5.79 7.88
CA THR A 466 -5.29 6.12 9.28
C THR A 466 -4.47 7.40 9.39
N ASN A 467 -4.78 8.23 10.38
CA ASN A 467 -4.14 9.52 10.68
C ASN A 467 -2.77 9.41 11.39
N ASN A 468 -1.90 8.51 10.95
CA ASN A 468 -0.49 8.51 11.37
C ASN A 468 0.31 9.48 10.48
N GLN A 469 1.11 10.37 11.06
CA GLN A 469 1.94 11.36 10.35
C GLN A 469 2.73 10.76 9.18
N TYR A 470 3.37 9.60 9.33
CA TYR A 470 4.08 8.91 8.24
C TYR A 470 3.15 8.54 7.07
N ARG A 471 1.93 8.11 7.38
CA ARG A 471 0.93 7.75 6.37
C ARG A 471 0.35 8.98 5.68
N VAL A 472 0.23 10.11 6.40
CA VAL A 472 -0.14 11.40 5.79
C VAL A 472 0.92 11.85 4.77
N VAL A 473 2.21 11.73 5.10
CA VAL A 473 3.32 12.04 4.18
C VAL A 473 3.24 11.18 2.91
N ILE A 474 3.05 9.86 3.06
CA ILE A 474 2.90 8.95 1.91
C ILE A 474 1.70 9.33 1.05
N HIS A 475 0.54 9.57 1.67
CA HIS A 475 -0.66 9.96 0.95
C HIS A 475 -0.44 11.24 0.15
N ASN A 476 0.13 12.28 0.76
CA ASN A 476 0.41 13.55 0.10
C ASN A 476 1.42 13.40 -1.05
N ALA A 477 2.44 12.56 -0.89
CA ALA A 477 3.39 12.26 -1.96
C ALA A 477 2.71 11.53 -3.14
N LEU A 478 1.88 10.53 -2.88
CA LEU A 478 1.15 9.80 -3.91
C LEU A 478 0.11 10.67 -4.62
N LYS A 479 -0.61 11.53 -3.88
CA LYS A 479 -1.56 12.48 -4.45
C LYS A 479 -0.86 13.47 -5.40
N ARG A 480 0.27 14.06 -4.98
CA ARG A 480 1.11 14.93 -5.84
C ARG A 480 1.54 14.22 -7.12
N ARG A 481 1.95 12.95 -7.01
CA ARG A 481 2.32 12.13 -8.17
C ARG A 481 1.14 11.89 -9.09
N TYR A 482 -0.02 11.53 -8.54
CA TYR A 482 -1.26 11.30 -9.28
C TYR A 482 -1.69 12.55 -10.08
N GLU A 483 -1.79 13.70 -9.40
CA GLU A 483 -2.13 14.98 -10.05
C GLU A 483 -1.13 15.35 -11.14
N SER A 484 0.17 15.14 -10.88
CA SER A 484 1.24 15.37 -11.86
C SER A 484 1.14 14.44 -13.06
N ALA A 485 0.84 13.15 -12.85
CA ALA A 485 0.68 12.18 -13.93
C ALA A 485 -0.52 12.51 -14.83
N ILE A 486 -1.67 12.87 -14.24
CA ILE A 486 -2.84 13.33 -15.00
C ILE A 486 -2.51 14.61 -15.79
N LYS A 487 -1.79 15.56 -15.19
CA LYS A 487 -1.33 16.77 -15.87
C LYS A 487 -0.40 16.48 -17.04
N ILE A 488 0.59 15.60 -16.86
CA ILE A 488 1.50 15.17 -17.93
C ILE A 488 0.66 14.56 -19.08
N LEU A 489 -0.20 13.58 -18.78
CA LEU A 489 -1.04 12.90 -19.77
C LEU A 489 -1.91 13.90 -20.57
N LYS A 490 -2.50 14.89 -19.90
CA LYS A 490 -3.33 15.94 -20.52
C LYS A 490 -2.55 16.78 -21.54
N HIS A 491 -1.26 17.01 -21.32
CA HIS A 491 -0.44 17.90 -22.14
C HIS A 491 0.52 17.17 -23.09
N SER A 492 0.68 15.86 -22.98
CA SER A 492 1.54 15.05 -23.86
C SER A 492 1.08 15.09 -25.32
N VAL A 493 2.04 15.24 -26.24
CA VAL A 493 1.82 15.22 -27.69
C VAL A 493 2.71 14.13 -28.32
N PRO A 494 2.20 13.31 -29.26
CA PRO A 494 3.01 12.29 -29.91
C PRO A 494 4.20 12.86 -30.72
N PRO A 495 5.32 12.13 -30.83
CA PRO A 495 6.50 12.56 -31.58
C PRO A 495 6.25 12.68 -33.10
N ILE A 496 7.16 13.38 -33.81
CA ILE A 496 7.01 13.86 -35.20
C ILE A 496 6.93 12.75 -36.26
N ASP A 497 7.48 11.56 -36.00
CA ASP A 497 7.71 10.53 -37.04
C ASP A 497 6.58 9.50 -37.20
N SER A 498 5.47 9.59 -36.45
CA SER A 498 4.37 8.64 -36.61
C SER A 498 3.62 8.91 -37.92
N ALA A 499 3.86 8.09 -38.95
CA ALA A 499 3.27 8.15 -40.29
C ALA A 499 1.71 8.10 -40.34
N VAL A 500 1.04 8.05 -39.19
CA VAL A 500 -0.41 7.90 -39.04
C VAL A 500 -1.15 9.24 -39.10
N TYR A 501 -0.50 10.37 -38.81
CA TYR A 501 -1.18 11.68 -38.73
C TYR A 501 -0.83 12.56 -39.94
N SER A 502 -1.48 12.30 -41.07
CA SER A 502 -1.41 13.17 -42.25
C SER A 502 -2.78 13.78 -42.56
N LYS A 503 -2.91 15.09 -42.31
CA LYS A 503 -3.58 16.11 -43.15
C LYS A 503 -3.74 17.48 -42.46
N SER A 504 -3.62 17.58 -41.13
CA SER A 504 -3.71 18.85 -40.40
C SER A 504 -2.36 19.28 -39.83
N GLY A 505 -2.08 20.59 -39.81
CA GLY A 505 -0.87 21.17 -39.22
C GLY A 505 -0.84 21.15 -37.68
N VAL A 506 -1.89 20.62 -37.02
CA VAL A 506 -2.05 20.57 -35.56
C VAL A 506 -2.05 19.12 -35.10
N LYS A 507 -1.13 18.77 -34.20
CA LYS A 507 -1.02 17.42 -33.66
C LYS A 507 -2.04 17.17 -32.54
N PRO A 508 -2.78 16.06 -32.56
CA PRO A 508 -3.63 15.68 -31.44
C PRO A 508 -2.84 15.43 -30.18
N ARG A 509 -3.34 15.92 -29.04
CA ARG A 509 -2.85 15.49 -27.72
C ARG A 509 -3.10 14.00 -27.52
N LEU A 510 -2.13 13.34 -26.88
CA LEU A 510 -2.14 11.90 -26.68
C LEU A 510 -3.40 11.42 -25.97
N VAL A 511 -3.81 12.13 -24.90
CA VAL A 511 -5.00 11.78 -24.11
C VAL A 511 -6.26 11.64 -24.95
N LEU A 512 -6.45 12.49 -25.97
CA LEU A 512 -7.64 12.44 -26.82
C LEU A 512 -7.68 11.20 -27.71
N LEU A 513 -6.51 10.68 -28.08
CA LEU A 513 -6.38 9.49 -28.92
C LEU A 513 -6.63 8.20 -28.12
N VAL A 514 -6.13 8.13 -26.88
CA VAL A 514 -6.24 6.94 -26.03
C VAL A 514 -7.46 6.97 -25.12
N PHE A 515 -8.20 8.09 -25.08
CA PHE A 515 -9.37 8.26 -24.23
C PHE A 515 -10.39 7.13 -24.36
N PRO A 516 -10.82 6.70 -25.58
CA PRO A 516 -11.86 5.68 -25.71
C PRO A 516 -11.50 4.38 -24.99
N THR A 517 -10.26 3.94 -25.13
CA THR A 517 -9.73 2.72 -24.51
C THR A 517 -9.59 2.87 -22.99
N ILE A 518 -9.10 4.01 -22.50
CA ILE A 518 -9.00 4.26 -21.05
C ILE A 518 -10.39 4.26 -20.42
N ALA A 519 -11.35 4.94 -21.06
CA ALA A 519 -12.73 5.01 -20.58
C ALA A 519 -13.40 3.62 -20.57
N GLU A 520 -13.19 2.80 -21.60
CA GLU A 520 -13.69 1.42 -21.65
C GLU A 520 -13.05 0.55 -20.56
N TYR A 521 -11.73 0.65 -20.34
CA TYR A 521 -11.04 -0.08 -19.28
C TYR A 521 -11.61 0.23 -17.89
N ILE A 522 -11.82 1.52 -17.59
CA ILE A 522 -12.40 1.97 -16.32
C ILE A 522 -13.87 1.52 -16.19
N ALA A 523 -14.66 1.65 -17.26
CA ALA A 523 -16.06 1.20 -17.27
C ALA A 523 -16.19 -0.31 -17.00
N ASN A 524 -15.27 -1.11 -17.54
CA ASN A 524 -15.20 -2.55 -17.26
C ASN A 524 -14.78 -2.83 -15.81
N GLY A 525 -13.88 -2.04 -15.23
CA GLY A 525 -13.52 -2.11 -13.82
C GLY A 525 -14.70 -1.82 -12.88
N LEU A 526 -15.57 -0.88 -13.25
CA LEU A 526 -16.77 -0.51 -12.49
C LEU A 526 -17.90 -1.55 -12.59
N SER A 527 -17.94 -2.37 -13.64
CA SER A 527 -18.99 -3.37 -13.84
C SER A 527 -18.69 -4.72 -13.17
N TRP A 528 -17.43 -4.98 -12.80
CA TRP A 528 -17.00 -6.28 -12.27
C TRP A 528 -17.38 -6.47 -10.78
N GLU A 529 -18.33 -7.37 -10.50
CA GLU A 529 -18.68 -7.79 -9.14
C GLU A 529 -17.92 -9.08 -8.77
N LYS A 530 -16.85 -8.95 -7.98
CA LYS A 530 -16.27 -10.10 -7.28
C LYS A 530 -17.06 -10.37 -5.99
N PRO A 531 -17.20 -11.65 -5.55
CA PRO A 531 -17.68 -11.93 -4.20
C PRO A 531 -16.81 -11.19 -3.18
N ASN A 532 -17.45 -10.56 -2.20
CA ASN A 532 -16.75 -9.92 -1.10
C ASN A 532 -16.20 -10.98 -0.14
N TYR A 533 -15.22 -10.62 0.66
CA TYR A 533 -14.73 -11.47 1.75
C TYR A 533 -15.50 -11.27 3.06
N THR A 534 -16.27 -10.19 3.10
CA THR A 534 -17.02 -9.73 4.24
C THR A 534 -18.38 -9.23 3.77
N GLU A 535 -19.35 -9.17 4.68
CA GLU A 535 -20.64 -8.53 4.45
C GLU A 535 -20.53 -7.03 4.11
N PHE A 536 -19.36 -6.42 4.31
CA PHE A 536 -19.16 -5.03 4.00
C PHE A 536 -19.18 -4.71 2.48
N LEU A 537 -19.89 -3.64 2.14
CA LEU A 537 -19.97 -3.05 0.80
C LEU A 537 -19.12 -1.77 0.77
N TYR A 538 -18.09 -1.76 -0.08
CA TYR A 538 -17.16 -0.64 -0.22
C TYR A 538 -17.29 0.01 -1.59
N MET A 539 -17.17 1.33 -1.62
CA MET A 539 -17.00 2.10 -2.83
C MET A 539 -15.50 2.22 -3.14
N ASN A 540 -15.08 1.96 -4.38
CA ASN A 540 -13.73 2.20 -4.83
C ASN A 540 -13.58 3.71 -5.14
N ASN A 541 -13.30 4.50 -4.11
CA ASN A 541 -13.11 5.95 -4.18
C ASN A 541 -12.07 6.34 -5.24
N GLY A 542 -10.96 5.59 -5.34
CA GLY A 542 -9.91 5.84 -6.33
C GLY A 542 -10.41 5.69 -7.76
N LEU A 543 -11.15 4.62 -8.06
CA LEU A 543 -11.72 4.38 -9.38
C LEU A 543 -12.83 5.38 -9.73
N VAL A 544 -13.68 5.76 -8.77
CA VAL A 544 -14.73 6.77 -8.95
C VAL A 544 -14.12 8.15 -9.23
N HIS A 545 -13.10 8.55 -8.46
CA HIS A 545 -12.38 9.80 -8.68
C HIS A 545 -11.67 9.82 -10.04
N LEU A 546 -10.95 8.75 -10.37
CA LEU A 546 -10.26 8.64 -11.66
C LEU A 546 -11.24 8.73 -12.83
N ALA A 547 -12.40 8.06 -12.75
CA ALA A 547 -13.41 8.12 -13.78
C ALA A 547 -13.95 9.55 -13.97
N ALA A 548 -14.14 10.31 -12.88
CA ALA A 548 -14.51 11.72 -12.95
C ALA A 548 -13.43 12.57 -13.66
N GLU A 549 -12.16 12.38 -13.31
CA GLU A 549 -11.04 13.08 -13.96
C GLU A 549 -10.93 12.72 -15.45
N ILE A 550 -11.10 11.44 -15.82
CA ILE A 550 -11.12 11.02 -17.22
C ILE A 550 -12.28 11.67 -17.96
N LEU A 551 -13.51 11.68 -17.40
CA LEU A 551 -14.64 12.41 -18.00
C LEU A 551 -14.38 13.91 -18.13
N ARG A 552 -13.55 14.52 -17.26
CA ARG A 552 -13.09 15.91 -17.41
C ARG A 552 -12.17 16.08 -18.62
N LEU A 553 -11.28 15.11 -18.86
CA LEU A 553 -10.38 15.14 -20.01
C LEU A 553 -11.12 15.06 -21.35
N SER A 554 -12.26 14.37 -21.41
CA SER A 554 -13.09 14.31 -22.64
C SER A 554 -13.66 15.67 -23.07
N ARG A 555 -13.82 16.60 -22.12
CA ARG A 555 -14.33 17.96 -22.38
C ARG A 555 -13.21 19.00 -22.57
N THR A 556 -11.96 18.57 -22.65
CA THR A 556 -10.86 19.51 -22.90
C THR A 556 -11.04 20.17 -24.27
N ARG A 557 -10.93 21.51 -24.33
CA ARG A 557 -11.06 22.28 -25.58
C ARG A 557 -10.14 21.72 -26.67
N VAL A 558 -10.73 21.31 -27.80
CA VAL A 558 -10.04 20.75 -28.97
C VAL A 558 -9.75 21.87 -29.97
N PHE A 559 -8.54 21.94 -30.50
CA PHE A 559 -8.18 22.92 -31.53
C PHE A 559 -8.75 22.53 -32.90
N GLU A 560 -8.95 23.52 -33.77
CA GLU A 560 -9.42 23.27 -35.13
C GLU A 560 -8.45 22.31 -35.85
N HIS A 561 -9.01 21.25 -36.44
CA HIS A 561 -8.27 20.15 -37.08
C HIS A 561 -7.36 19.31 -36.16
N GLU A 562 -7.48 19.42 -34.82
CA GLU A 562 -6.77 18.53 -33.89
C GLU A 562 -7.32 17.09 -33.95
N LEU A 563 -8.64 16.94 -34.11
CA LEU A 563 -9.33 15.66 -34.24
C LEU A 563 -10.17 15.58 -35.52
N SER A 564 -10.40 14.36 -36.00
CA SER A 564 -11.43 14.09 -37.01
C SER A 564 -12.82 13.96 -36.38
N ALA A 565 -13.87 14.27 -37.14
CA ALA A 565 -15.26 14.12 -36.67
C ALA A 565 -15.60 12.68 -36.20
N LYS A 566 -14.92 11.66 -36.75
CA LYS A 566 -15.06 10.27 -36.29
C LYS A 566 -14.49 10.08 -34.89
N GLN A 567 -13.29 10.62 -34.62
CA GLN A 567 -12.63 10.52 -33.31
C GLN A 567 -13.40 11.31 -32.25
N GLU A 568 -13.90 12.50 -32.59
CA GLU A 568 -14.76 13.28 -31.68
C GLU A 568 -16.00 12.48 -31.28
N ARG A 569 -16.67 11.83 -32.24
CA ARG A 569 -17.82 10.97 -31.96
C ARG A 569 -17.46 9.79 -31.06
N GLN A 570 -16.32 9.13 -31.31
CA GLN A 570 -15.85 8.02 -30.47
C GLN A 570 -15.58 8.46 -29.02
N ILE A 571 -14.98 9.64 -28.82
CA ILE A 571 -14.76 10.20 -27.48
C ILE A 571 -16.10 10.42 -26.77
N LEU A 572 -17.08 11.02 -27.45
CA LEU A 572 -18.42 11.23 -26.88
C LEU A 572 -19.11 9.91 -26.52
N GLU A 573 -19.10 8.92 -27.42
CA GLU A 573 -19.68 7.60 -27.16
C GLU A 573 -19.02 6.89 -25.96
N SER A 574 -17.69 6.95 -25.85
CA SER A 574 -16.96 6.37 -24.72
C SER A 574 -17.19 7.13 -23.41
N ALA A 575 -17.30 8.46 -23.46
CA ALA A 575 -17.65 9.28 -22.29
C ALA A 575 -19.06 8.95 -21.79
N ASP A 576 -20.01 8.74 -22.70
CA ASP A 576 -21.38 8.32 -22.36
C ASP A 576 -21.38 6.95 -21.71
N LYS A 577 -20.69 5.96 -22.31
CA LYS A 577 -20.54 4.62 -21.71
C LYS A 577 -19.96 4.66 -20.30
N LEU A 578 -18.89 5.44 -20.09
CA LEU A 578 -18.27 5.61 -18.78
C LEU A 578 -19.24 6.28 -17.78
N THR A 579 -20.00 7.28 -18.23
CA THR A 579 -21.01 7.96 -17.40
C THR A 579 -22.11 6.97 -16.95
N TYR A 580 -22.63 6.14 -17.86
CA TYR A 580 -23.62 5.11 -17.51
C TYR A 580 -23.05 4.00 -16.62
N ALA A 581 -21.78 3.61 -16.82
CA ALA A 581 -21.11 2.64 -15.95
C ALA A 581 -20.94 3.18 -14.52
N LEU A 582 -20.54 4.44 -14.37
CA LEU A 582 -20.48 5.14 -13.08
C LEU A 582 -21.84 5.23 -12.40
N TYR A 583 -22.88 5.61 -13.15
CA TYR A 583 -24.25 5.63 -12.64
C TYR A 583 -24.67 4.24 -12.15
N GLY A 584 -24.45 3.19 -12.94
CA GLY A 584 -24.78 1.82 -12.56
C GLY A 584 -24.04 1.37 -11.31
N TYR A 585 -22.75 1.68 -11.20
CA TYR A 585 -21.92 1.36 -10.04
C TYR A 585 -22.41 2.07 -8.76
N LEU A 586 -22.62 3.39 -8.82
CA LEU A 586 -23.09 4.17 -7.68
C LEU A 586 -24.53 3.83 -7.29
N SER A 587 -25.40 3.61 -8.27
CA SER A 587 -26.78 3.17 -8.02
C SER A 587 -26.79 1.84 -7.28
N LYS A 588 -26.00 0.85 -7.71
CA LYS A 588 -25.81 -0.40 -6.97
C LYS A 588 -25.25 -0.16 -5.57
N TYR A 589 -24.23 0.68 -5.43
CA TYR A 589 -23.64 1.01 -4.13
C TYR A 589 -24.68 1.60 -3.17
N TYR A 590 -25.59 2.45 -3.63
CA TYR A 590 -26.63 3.05 -2.78
C TYR A 590 -27.84 2.13 -2.54
N THR A 591 -28.13 1.18 -3.42
CA THR A 591 -29.38 0.39 -3.36
C THR A 591 -29.23 -1.07 -2.92
N LYS A 592 -28.02 -1.65 -2.99
CA LYS A 592 -27.79 -3.08 -2.67
C LYS A 592 -28.00 -3.38 -1.18
N ASN A 593 -28.81 -4.39 -0.88
CA ASN A 593 -29.13 -4.82 0.49
C ASN A 593 -28.46 -6.14 0.89
N GLU A 594 -27.96 -6.93 -0.06
CA GLU A 594 -27.24 -8.18 0.18
C GLU A 594 -25.97 -8.28 -0.67
N VAL A 595 -24.92 -8.89 -0.13
CA VAL A 595 -23.67 -9.17 -0.82
C VAL A 595 -23.37 -10.66 -0.84
N SER A 596 -22.76 -11.11 -1.93
CA SER A 596 -22.18 -12.45 -2.05
C SER A 596 -20.84 -12.46 -1.30
N VAL A 597 -20.69 -13.34 -0.32
CA VAL A 597 -19.50 -13.46 0.54
C VAL A 597 -18.85 -14.83 0.38
N THR A 598 -17.54 -14.87 0.17
CA THR A 598 -16.76 -16.11 0.19
C THR A 598 -15.94 -16.18 1.48
N THR A 599 -16.12 -17.24 2.28
CA THR A 599 -15.45 -17.35 3.59
C THR A 599 -14.04 -17.93 3.46
N TYR A 600 -13.17 -17.64 4.45
CA TYR A 600 -11.79 -18.16 4.46
C TYR A 600 -11.71 -19.69 4.46
N LYS A 601 -12.68 -20.36 5.12
CA LYS A 601 -12.71 -21.82 5.34
C LYS A 601 -13.42 -22.62 4.25
N SER A 602 -14.19 -21.97 3.38
CA SER A 602 -14.95 -22.66 2.33
C SER A 602 -15.07 -21.81 1.07
N PRO A 603 -14.86 -22.38 -0.13
CA PRO A 603 -15.10 -21.67 -1.40
C PRO A 603 -16.60 -21.40 -1.67
N ARG A 604 -17.51 -21.84 -0.79
CA ARG A 604 -18.93 -21.58 -0.92
C ARG A 604 -19.23 -20.08 -0.83
N ILE A 605 -20.05 -19.60 -1.75
CA ILE A 605 -20.57 -18.23 -1.79
C ILE A 605 -21.86 -18.19 -0.95
N GLU A 606 -21.84 -17.43 0.13
CA GLU A 606 -22.99 -17.16 0.99
C GLU A 606 -23.60 -15.80 0.66
N LYS A 607 -24.91 -15.61 0.86
CA LYS A 607 -25.54 -14.29 0.82
C LYS A 607 -25.63 -13.73 2.24
N ARG A 608 -25.15 -12.51 2.45
CA ARG A 608 -25.22 -11.79 3.72
C ARG A 608 -25.81 -10.41 3.51
N GLY A 609 -26.49 -9.87 4.52
CA GLY A 609 -26.95 -8.48 4.52
C GLY A 609 -25.76 -7.55 4.32
N ALA A 610 -25.87 -6.57 3.42
CA ALA A 610 -24.80 -5.63 3.11
C ALA A 610 -24.55 -4.71 4.31
N ILE A 611 -23.29 -4.41 4.62
CA ILE A 611 -22.92 -3.38 5.61
C ILE A 611 -22.11 -2.30 4.92
N ARG A 612 -22.60 -1.07 4.81
CA ARG A 612 -21.82 0.02 4.21
C ARG A 612 -20.74 0.51 5.17
N GLY A 613 -19.56 0.81 4.61
CA GLY A 613 -18.44 1.35 5.38
C GLY A 613 -17.51 2.20 4.53
N LEU A 614 -16.83 3.15 5.18
CA LEU A 614 -15.78 3.99 4.60
C LEU A 614 -14.41 3.38 4.91
N ASN A 615 -14.00 2.38 4.13
CA ASN A 615 -12.68 1.76 4.28
C ASN A 615 -11.57 2.48 3.51
N GLN A 616 -11.94 3.20 2.46
CA GLN A 616 -11.02 3.99 1.65
C GLN A 616 -11.09 5.46 2.05
N VAL A 617 -9.96 6.14 1.99
CA VAL A 617 -9.83 7.56 2.36
C VAL A 617 -10.39 8.45 1.26
N GLY A 618 -10.67 9.71 1.57
CA GLY A 618 -10.85 10.76 0.56
C GLY A 618 -12.18 10.76 -0.17
N ILE A 619 -13.27 10.31 0.45
CA ILE A 619 -14.62 10.51 -0.13
C ILE A 619 -14.90 12.02 -0.32
N GLU A 620 -14.33 12.87 0.52
CA GLU A 620 -14.44 14.32 0.50
C GLU A 620 -13.69 15.01 -0.64
N ILE A 621 -12.68 14.34 -1.23
CA ILE A 621 -11.87 14.92 -2.32
C ILE A 621 -12.26 14.40 -3.70
N ILE A 622 -13.30 13.57 -3.80
CA ILE A 622 -13.87 13.15 -5.08
C ILE A 622 -14.59 14.35 -5.73
N GLU A 623 -14.46 14.50 -7.05
CA GLU A 623 -15.12 15.53 -7.86
C GLU A 623 -16.63 15.24 -8.05
N TRP A 624 -17.39 15.19 -6.94
CA TRP A 624 -18.82 14.87 -6.92
C TRP A 624 -19.66 15.84 -7.76
N ALA A 625 -19.29 17.13 -7.76
CA ALA A 625 -19.97 18.15 -8.57
C ALA A 625 -19.93 17.78 -10.05
N TYR A 626 -18.73 17.47 -10.56
CA TYR A 626 -18.55 17.11 -11.96
C TYR A 626 -19.30 15.82 -12.32
N LEU A 627 -19.26 14.80 -11.46
CA LEU A 627 -20.01 13.55 -11.65
C LEU A 627 -21.52 13.79 -11.76
N TYR A 628 -22.10 14.55 -10.84
CA TYR A 628 -23.54 14.85 -10.85
C TYR A 628 -23.94 15.75 -12.02
N LEU A 629 -23.07 16.66 -12.46
CA LEU A 629 -23.27 17.41 -13.69
C LEU A 629 -23.30 16.50 -14.92
N CYS A 630 -22.40 15.51 -15.01
CA CYS A 630 -22.43 14.51 -16.09
C CYS A 630 -23.70 13.65 -16.07
N PHE A 631 -24.18 13.26 -14.88
CA PHE A 631 -25.44 12.52 -14.76
C PHE A 631 -26.65 13.37 -15.15
N GLU A 632 -26.66 14.65 -14.83
CA GLU A 632 -27.75 15.54 -15.21
C GLU A 632 -27.72 15.85 -16.71
N ASP A 633 -26.54 15.99 -17.31
CA ASP A 633 -26.38 16.15 -18.77
C ASP A 633 -26.99 14.96 -19.54
N LYS A 634 -27.03 13.78 -18.91
CA LYS A 634 -27.69 12.57 -19.43
C LYS A 634 -29.08 12.30 -18.84
N ILE A 635 -29.60 13.20 -18.00
CA ILE A 635 -30.93 13.11 -17.37
C ILE A 635 -31.10 11.82 -16.54
N ILE A 636 -30.01 11.31 -15.95
CA ILE A 636 -30.02 10.12 -15.07
C ILE A 636 -29.80 10.46 -13.60
N LEU A 637 -29.50 11.71 -13.27
CA LEU A 637 -29.27 12.16 -11.90
C LEU A 637 -30.53 11.97 -11.03
N THR A 638 -31.70 12.40 -11.50
CA THR A 638 -32.98 12.20 -10.78
C THR A 638 -33.27 10.72 -10.51
N MET A 639 -33.02 9.85 -11.50
CA MET A 639 -33.22 8.40 -11.36
C MET A 639 -32.36 7.81 -10.23
N LEU A 640 -31.13 8.31 -10.06
CA LEU A 640 -30.26 7.90 -8.97
C LEU A 640 -30.88 8.21 -7.60
N SER A 641 -31.42 9.44 -7.44
CA SER A 641 -32.06 9.86 -6.19
C SER A 641 -33.33 9.09 -5.88
N GLU A 642 -34.16 8.81 -6.89
CA GLU A 642 -35.40 8.05 -6.75
C GLU A 642 -35.11 6.60 -6.37
N ALA A 643 -34.13 5.97 -7.02
CA ALA A 643 -33.69 4.61 -6.71
C ALA A 643 -33.12 4.51 -5.28
N PHE A 644 -32.31 5.48 -4.87
CA PHE A 644 -31.81 5.57 -3.49
C PHE A 644 -32.96 5.69 -2.49
N LEU A 645 -33.87 6.65 -2.68
CA LEU A 645 -35.01 6.87 -1.77
C LEU A 645 -35.91 5.63 -1.66
N ALA A 646 -36.17 4.96 -2.77
CA ALA A 646 -36.96 3.73 -2.80
C ALA A 646 -36.27 2.55 -2.07
N SER A 647 -34.94 2.58 -1.97
CA SER A 647 -34.14 1.53 -1.33
C SER A 647 -34.00 1.67 0.19
N LEU A 648 -34.40 2.81 0.78
CA LEU A 648 -34.32 3.03 2.23
C LEU A 648 -35.43 2.28 2.96
N GLN A 649 -35.04 1.38 3.86
CA GLN A 649 -35.97 0.50 4.58
C GLN A 649 -35.66 0.45 6.07
N PHE A 650 -36.13 1.44 6.82
CA PHE A 650 -36.05 1.43 8.28
C PHE A 650 -37.06 0.46 8.88
N ASP A 651 -36.58 -0.40 9.76
CA ASP A 651 -37.40 -1.29 10.57
C ASP A 651 -38.00 -0.52 11.75
N THR A 652 -39.31 -0.30 11.67
CA THR A 652 -40.09 0.44 12.68
C THR A 652 -40.37 -0.34 13.97
N THR A 653 -40.07 -1.64 13.98
CA THR A 653 -40.40 -2.55 15.10
C THR A 653 -39.25 -2.76 16.08
N THR A 654 -38.05 -2.32 15.71
CA THR A 654 -36.83 -2.48 16.51
C THR A 654 -36.26 -1.15 16.98
N SER A 655 -35.09 -1.15 17.60
CA SER A 655 -34.37 0.07 17.98
C SER A 655 -33.62 0.67 16.79
N LYS A 656 -33.39 1.99 16.80
CA LYS A 656 -32.44 2.64 15.87
C LYS A 656 -31.02 2.05 15.95
N TYR A 657 -30.65 1.47 17.10
CA TYR A 657 -29.35 0.85 17.32
C TYR A 657 -29.23 -0.58 16.75
N ASN A 658 -30.30 -1.14 16.19
CA ASN A 658 -30.26 -2.41 15.48
C ASN A 658 -29.33 -2.32 14.25
N SER A 659 -28.62 -3.41 13.92
CA SER A 659 -27.68 -3.46 12.79
C SER A 659 -28.30 -3.08 11.45
N ALA A 660 -29.55 -3.45 11.19
CA ALA A 660 -30.26 -3.10 9.95
C ALA A 660 -30.57 -1.60 9.86
N ASN A 661 -31.03 -0.98 10.96
CA ASN A 661 -31.29 0.45 11.02
C ASN A 661 -30.00 1.28 10.97
N LYS A 662 -28.92 0.81 11.60
CA LYS A 662 -27.57 1.41 11.49
C LYS A 662 -27.06 1.40 10.05
N GLU A 663 -27.30 0.32 9.32
CA GLU A 663 -26.94 0.21 7.90
C GLU A 663 -27.69 1.26 7.05
N GLN A 664 -29.02 1.36 7.23
CA GLN A 664 -29.81 2.36 6.51
C GLN A 664 -29.41 3.79 6.88
N LEU A 665 -29.03 4.03 8.14
CA LEU A 665 -28.51 5.30 8.62
C LEU A 665 -27.22 5.69 7.88
N GLU A 666 -26.24 4.78 7.81
CA GLU A 666 -24.99 5.01 7.08
C GLU A 666 -25.22 5.20 5.58
N LYS A 667 -26.15 4.43 4.98
CA LYS A 667 -26.58 4.62 3.58
C LYS A 667 -27.08 6.05 3.34
N ALA A 668 -27.94 6.57 4.23
CA ALA A 668 -28.48 7.92 4.12
C ALA A 668 -27.42 9.01 4.35
N LYS A 669 -26.56 8.84 5.37
CA LYS A 669 -25.42 9.73 5.65
C LYS A 669 -24.52 9.88 4.44
N LEU A 670 -24.11 8.78 3.82
CA LEU A 670 -23.19 8.78 2.67
C LEU A 670 -23.80 9.47 1.44
N PHE A 671 -25.07 9.18 1.12
CA PHE A 671 -25.74 9.84 -0.01
C PHE A 671 -25.86 11.35 0.21
N LEU A 672 -26.27 11.78 1.41
CA LEU A 672 -26.36 13.22 1.71
C LEU A 672 -24.98 13.88 1.69
N LYS A 673 -23.95 13.21 2.23
CA LYS A 673 -22.57 13.71 2.26
C LYS A 673 -22.06 14.02 0.85
N THR A 674 -22.23 13.09 -0.10
CA THR A 674 -21.80 13.31 -1.49
C THR A 674 -22.59 14.42 -2.19
N ALA A 675 -23.90 14.56 -1.90
CA ALA A 675 -24.70 15.68 -2.40
C ALA A 675 -24.24 17.04 -1.86
N MET A 676 -23.91 17.14 -0.57
CA MET A 676 -23.40 18.37 0.03
C MET A 676 -22.01 18.74 -0.53
N LEU A 677 -21.10 17.76 -0.68
CA LEU A 677 -19.80 17.96 -1.30
C LEU A 677 -19.95 18.44 -2.75
N ALA A 678 -20.87 17.84 -3.52
CA ALA A 678 -21.17 18.26 -4.88
C ALA A 678 -21.65 19.72 -4.94
N LEU A 679 -22.58 20.13 -4.07
CA LEU A 679 -23.10 21.50 -4.10
C LEU A 679 -22.04 22.53 -3.70
N ILE A 680 -21.20 22.22 -2.71
CA ILE A 680 -20.09 23.10 -2.31
C ILE A 680 -19.12 23.29 -3.49
N SER A 681 -18.65 22.21 -4.10
CA SER A 681 -17.71 22.31 -5.24
C SER A 681 -18.35 22.98 -6.46
N LEU A 682 -19.63 22.72 -6.74
CA LEU A 682 -20.39 23.37 -7.82
C LEU A 682 -20.43 24.89 -7.65
N ASN A 683 -20.57 25.40 -6.43
CA ASN A 683 -20.58 26.85 -6.18
C ASN A 683 -19.17 27.45 -6.21
N GLN A 684 -18.14 26.71 -5.81
CA GLN A 684 -16.75 27.18 -5.87
C GLN A 684 -16.20 27.25 -7.31
N ASN A 685 -16.67 26.36 -8.19
CA ASN A 685 -16.13 26.19 -9.55
C ASN A 685 -17.17 26.43 -10.66
N GLN A 686 -18.23 27.20 -10.37
CA GLN A 686 -19.35 27.43 -11.30
C GLN A 686 -18.88 27.81 -12.72
N ASP A 687 -18.02 28.82 -12.82
CA ASP A 687 -17.55 29.35 -14.11
C ASP A 687 -16.83 28.28 -14.95
N LEU A 688 -16.06 27.40 -14.30
CA LEU A 688 -15.34 26.31 -14.98
C LEU A 688 -16.31 25.29 -15.59
N TYR A 689 -17.36 24.93 -14.86
CA TYR A 689 -18.36 23.97 -15.33
C TYR A 689 -19.28 24.54 -16.42
N GLU A 690 -19.58 25.84 -16.34
CA GLU A 690 -20.33 26.54 -17.39
C GLU A 690 -19.54 26.62 -18.70
N ILE A 691 -18.21 26.84 -18.62
CA ILE A 691 -17.31 26.78 -19.77
C ILE A 691 -17.37 25.40 -20.45
N ASP A 692 -17.48 24.33 -19.67
CA ASP A 692 -17.60 22.95 -20.16
C ASP A 692 -19.03 22.59 -20.63
N ARG A 693 -19.94 23.58 -20.65
CA ARG A 693 -21.34 23.49 -21.08
C ARG A 693 -22.17 22.47 -20.30
N LEU A 694 -21.89 22.34 -19.00
CA LEU A 694 -22.63 21.45 -18.10
C LEU A 694 -23.87 22.14 -17.50
N PRO A 695 -24.91 21.37 -17.09
CA PRO A 695 -26.19 21.92 -16.64
C PRO A 695 -26.18 22.46 -15.19
N VAL A 696 -25.30 23.42 -14.90
CA VAL A 696 -25.01 23.92 -13.54
C VAL A 696 -26.25 24.36 -12.77
N ALA A 697 -27.08 25.23 -13.35
CA ALA A 697 -28.26 25.77 -12.66
C ALA A 697 -29.28 24.68 -12.31
N ARG A 698 -29.51 23.72 -13.20
CA ARG A 698 -30.48 22.63 -12.99
C ARG A 698 -29.97 21.67 -11.91
N THR A 699 -28.70 21.25 -12.00
CA THR A 699 -28.08 20.39 -10.99
C THR A 699 -28.05 21.06 -9.62
N ARG A 700 -27.72 22.36 -9.54
CA ARG A 700 -27.76 23.14 -8.28
C ARG A 700 -29.13 23.08 -7.62
N ASN A 701 -30.19 23.35 -8.37
CA ASN A 701 -31.55 23.39 -7.83
C ASN A 701 -32.01 22.00 -7.35
N LEU A 702 -31.65 20.94 -8.07
CA LEU A 702 -31.91 19.55 -7.65
C LEU A 702 -31.19 19.24 -6.33
N LEU A 703 -29.89 19.55 -6.24
CA LEU A 703 -29.10 19.29 -5.04
C LEU A 703 -29.62 20.06 -3.83
N ILE A 704 -29.95 21.36 -3.97
CA ILE A 704 -30.55 22.15 -2.89
C ILE A 704 -31.85 21.48 -2.40
N THR A 705 -32.71 21.07 -3.33
CA THR A 705 -33.99 20.42 -2.99
C THR A 705 -33.78 19.12 -2.22
N TRP A 706 -32.84 18.27 -2.67
CA TRP A 706 -32.55 16.99 -2.03
C TRP A 706 -31.92 17.18 -0.66
N ILE A 707 -30.93 18.06 -0.55
CA ILE A 707 -30.23 18.34 0.70
C ILE A 707 -31.22 18.88 1.73
N SER A 708 -32.04 19.87 1.37
CA SER A 708 -33.08 20.40 2.26
C SER A 708 -34.03 19.31 2.73
N LYS A 709 -34.60 18.54 1.79
CA LYS A 709 -35.58 17.48 2.11
C LYS A 709 -34.98 16.40 3.00
N LEU A 710 -33.80 15.89 2.67
CA LEU A 710 -33.14 14.81 3.40
C LEU A 710 -32.66 15.28 4.78
N ALA A 711 -32.00 16.43 4.86
CA ALA A 711 -31.51 16.97 6.13
C ALA A 711 -32.66 17.23 7.11
N ILE A 712 -33.76 17.86 6.67
CA ILE A 712 -34.93 18.12 7.53
C ILE A 712 -35.66 16.82 7.92
N THR A 713 -35.71 15.83 7.04
CA THR A 713 -36.38 14.55 7.32
C THR A 713 -35.61 13.73 8.36
N TYR A 714 -34.29 13.75 8.29
CA TYR A 714 -33.40 12.92 9.10
C TYR A 714 -32.62 13.72 10.16
N ALA A 715 -33.13 14.87 10.60
CA ALA A 715 -32.54 15.67 11.69
C ALA A 715 -32.92 15.19 13.10
N ILE A 716 -33.87 14.25 13.20
CA ILE A 716 -34.44 13.78 14.46
C ILE A 716 -34.67 12.28 14.43
N ASP A 717 -34.68 11.67 15.61
CA ASP A 717 -35.13 10.29 15.79
C ASP A 717 -36.64 10.22 15.98
N ASP A 718 -37.32 9.61 15.02
CA ASP A 718 -38.75 9.31 15.04
C ASP A 718 -39.00 8.08 14.14
N LEU A 719 -38.55 6.93 14.67
CA LEU A 719 -38.54 5.66 13.96
C LEU A 719 -39.92 5.17 13.49
N PRO A 720 -41.04 5.39 14.22
CA PRO A 720 -42.39 5.11 13.69
C PRO A 720 -42.70 5.82 12.37
N HIS A 721 -42.13 7.00 12.16
CA HIS A 721 -42.22 7.75 10.89
C HIS A 721 -40.99 7.53 9.99
N LYS A 722 -40.18 6.51 10.27
CA LYS A 722 -38.95 6.15 9.53
C LYS A 722 -37.89 7.27 9.51
N ARG A 723 -37.80 8.05 10.59
CA ARG A 723 -36.80 9.10 10.76
C ARG A 723 -35.77 8.65 11.78
N VAL A 724 -34.51 8.74 11.41
CA VAL A 724 -33.35 8.47 12.28
C VAL A 724 -32.37 9.60 12.05
N ASP A 725 -31.78 10.10 13.13
CA ASP A 725 -30.89 11.26 13.07
C ASP A 725 -29.55 10.94 12.39
N ILE A 726 -29.36 11.43 11.15
CA ILE A 726 -28.12 11.25 10.37
C ILE A 726 -26.99 12.18 10.84
N PHE A 727 -27.28 13.15 11.70
CA PHE A 727 -26.30 14.06 12.28
C PHE A 727 -25.79 13.58 13.65
N GLU A 728 -26.32 12.46 14.16
CA GLU A 728 -25.75 11.80 15.33
C GLU A 728 -24.39 11.16 14.98
N GLU A 729 -23.33 11.77 15.49
CA GLU A 729 -21.92 11.39 15.25
C GLU A 729 -21.39 10.38 16.28
N SER A 730 -22.23 9.91 17.21
CA SER A 730 -21.89 8.90 18.24
C SER A 730 -21.52 7.52 17.66
N VAL A 731 -21.68 7.34 16.34
CA VAL A 731 -21.44 6.10 15.61
C VAL A 731 -20.66 6.38 14.32
N SER A 732 -19.33 6.39 14.38
CA SER A 732 -18.49 6.13 13.21
C SER A 732 -17.72 4.85 13.43
N VAL A 733 -17.94 3.84 12.58
CA VAL A 733 -17.23 2.55 12.63
C VAL A 733 -15.73 2.73 12.31
N PHE A 734 -15.38 3.81 11.61
CA PHE A 734 -14.04 4.14 11.18
C PHE A 734 -13.61 5.49 11.78
N GLY A 735 -12.39 5.56 12.33
CA GLY A 735 -11.87 6.80 12.92
C GLY A 735 -11.79 7.93 11.89
N PRO A 736 -11.65 9.20 12.32
CA PRO A 736 -11.50 10.30 11.39
C PRO A 736 -10.25 10.10 10.53
N GLU A 737 -10.38 10.31 9.22
CA GLU A 737 -9.27 10.36 8.28
C GLU A 737 -8.83 11.82 8.03
N ILE A 738 -7.85 12.04 7.15
CA ILE A 738 -7.19 13.35 6.98
C ILE A 738 -8.08 14.41 6.33
N TYR A 739 -9.12 14.01 5.60
CA TYR A 739 -10.09 14.86 4.93
C TYR A 739 -11.44 14.91 5.65
N TYR A 740 -11.54 14.27 6.82
CA TYR A 740 -12.83 13.92 7.39
C TYR A 740 -13.57 15.19 7.77
N GLN A 741 -14.75 15.35 7.20
CA GLN A 741 -15.68 16.42 7.55
C GLN A 741 -16.92 15.83 8.20
N THR A 742 -17.30 16.40 9.34
CA THR A 742 -18.50 16.03 10.08
C THR A 742 -19.75 16.40 9.27
N MET A 743 -20.86 15.66 9.45
CA MET A 743 -22.09 15.89 8.68
C MET A 743 -22.65 17.28 8.95
N THR A 744 -22.60 17.70 10.21
CA THR A 744 -23.10 19.00 10.67
C THR A 744 -22.26 20.16 10.10
N ALA A 745 -20.92 20.07 10.18
CA ALA A 745 -20.03 21.07 9.58
C ALA A 745 -20.28 21.24 8.09
N LEU A 746 -20.38 20.10 7.40
CA LEU A 746 -20.55 20.06 5.96
C LEU A 746 -21.91 20.64 5.55
N LEU A 747 -22.98 20.37 6.30
CA LEU A 747 -24.30 20.94 6.08
C LEU A 747 -24.27 22.46 6.14
N TYR A 748 -23.71 23.07 7.18
CA TYR A 748 -23.74 24.53 7.31
C TYR A 748 -22.88 25.24 6.26
N ARG A 749 -21.71 24.67 5.95
CA ARG A 749 -20.91 25.14 4.81
C ARG A 749 -21.68 25.04 3.48
N CYS A 750 -22.44 23.97 3.30
CA CYS A 750 -23.28 23.78 2.11
C CYS A 750 -24.42 24.79 2.04
N VAL A 751 -25.13 25.03 3.15
CA VAL A 751 -26.26 25.97 3.21
C VAL A 751 -25.82 27.42 2.99
N ASN A 752 -24.60 27.82 3.38
CA ASN A 752 -24.05 29.13 3.00
C ASN A 752 -24.03 29.35 1.48
N SER A 753 -24.07 28.28 0.69
CA SER A 753 -24.11 28.34 -0.77
C SER A 753 -25.53 28.39 -1.36
N PHE A 754 -26.58 28.40 -0.53
CA PHE A 754 -27.97 28.54 -0.99
C PHE A 754 -28.30 30.01 -1.26
N PRO A 755 -29.31 30.32 -2.08
CA PRO A 755 -29.94 31.64 -2.09
C PRO A 755 -30.43 32.03 -0.69
N LEU A 756 -30.24 33.30 -0.29
CA LEU A 756 -30.52 33.78 1.08
C LEU A 756 -31.94 33.44 1.59
N HIS A 757 -32.96 33.57 0.73
CA HIS A 757 -34.34 33.24 1.11
C HIS A 757 -34.53 31.75 1.44
N LEU A 758 -33.85 30.85 0.72
CA LEU A 758 -33.88 29.42 1.01
C LEU A 758 -33.07 29.05 2.24
N GLN A 759 -32.04 29.82 2.60
CA GLN A 759 -31.32 29.64 3.86
C GLN A 759 -32.24 29.90 5.06
N GLU A 760 -33.01 31.00 5.02
CA GLU A 760 -33.96 31.38 6.07
C GLU A 760 -35.08 30.33 6.22
N GLU A 761 -35.64 29.87 5.10
CA GLU A 761 -36.64 28.81 5.07
C GLU A 761 -36.08 27.50 5.66
N PHE A 762 -34.91 27.08 5.18
CA PHE A 762 -34.25 25.86 5.64
C PHE A 762 -34.02 25.86 7.16
N PHE A 763 -33.41 26.90 7.73
CA PHE A 763 -33.14 26.93 9.17
C PHE A 763 -34.38 27.12 10.03
N SER A 764 -35.41 27.77 9.49
CA SER A 764 -36.70 27.88 10.16
C SER A 764 -37.32 26.50 10.34
N GLU A 765 -37.28 25.65 9.30
CA GLU A 765 -37.80 24.28 9.32
C GLU A 765 -36.90 23.29 10.08
N PHE A 766 -35.58 23.31 9.81
CA PHE A 766 -34.60 22.41 10.40
C PHE A 766 -34.62 22.51 11.93
N PHE A 767 -34.49 23.72 12.47
CA PHE A 767 -34.55 23.98 13.91
C PHE A 767 -35.97 24.16 14.45
N ALA A 768 -37.04 23.94 13.67
CA ALA A 768 -38.38 23.79 14.23
C ALA A 768 -38.56 22.38 14.83
N ARG A 769 -37.78 21.41 14.35
CA ARG A 769 -37.84 20.00 14.76
C ARG A 769 -36.64 19.60 15.59
N ASP A 770 -35.46 20.12 15.26
CA ASP A 770 -34.21 19.88 15.99
C ASP A 770 -34.01 20.91 17.11
N SER A 771 -33.81 20.43 18.34
CA SER A 771 -33.55 21.24 19.54
C SER A 771 -32.14 21.05 20.11
N ASP A 772 -31.25 20.39 19.36
CA ASP A 772 -29.87 20.13 19.74
C ASP A 772 -29.08 21.45 19.87
N LEU A 773 -28.63 21.74 21.09
CA LEU A 773 -27.91 22.96 21.43
C LEU A 773 -26.54 23.01 20.73
N HIS A 774 -25.84 21.89 20.61
CA HIS A 774 -24.54 21.82 19.96
C HIS A 774 -24.65 22.22 18.48
N ARG A 775 -25.62 21.64 17.75
CA ARG A 775 -25.89 21.96 16.34
C ARG A 775 -26.25 23.42 16.14
N MET A 776 -27.13 23.98 16.98
CA MET A 776 -27.47 25.40 16.90
C MET A 776 -26.26 26.32 17.13
N LEU A 777 -25.42 26.02 18.12
CA LEU A 777 -24.20 26.78 18.40
C LEU A 777 -23.24 26.73 17.21
N MET A 778 -23.02 25.53 16.67
CA MET A 778 -22.18 25.33 15.49
C MET A 778 -22.71 26.11 14.28
N ALA A 779 -24.04 26.14 14.06
CA ALA A 779 -24.65 26.94 13.01
C ALA A 779 -24.38 28.44 13.21
N THR A 780 -24.51 28.97 14.44
CA THR A 780 -24.20 30.39 14.69
C THR A 780 -22.75 30.75 14.43
N ASN A 781 -21.83 29.80 14.63
CA ASN A 781 -20.40 30.01 14.39
C ASN A 781 -20.02 29.86 12.91
N ALA A 782 -20.73 29.02 12.15
CA ALA A 782 -20.38 28.67 10.77
C ALA A 782 -21.08 29.53 9.69
N LEU A 783 -22.26 30.09 9.98
CA LEU A 783 -23.05 30.80 8.96
C LEU A 783 -22.54 32.21 8.68
N ASP A 784 -22.54 32.65 7.42
CA ASP A 784 -22.02 33.99 7.08
C ASP A 784 -23.05 35.11 7.32
N ALA A 785 -24.35 34.81 7.16
CA ALA A 785 -25.40 35.83 7.24
C ALA A 785 -25.77 36.19 8.69
N GLN A 786 -25.59 37.46 9.08
CA GLN A 786 -25.93 37.96 10.41
C GLN A 786 -27.39 37.71 10.79
N ARG A 787 -28.34 37.92 9.85
CA ARG A 787 -29.77 37.72 10.09
C ARG A 787 -30.11 36.26 10.48
N LEU A 788 -29.43 35.28 9.91
CA LEU A 788 -29.59 33.86 10.27
C LEU A 788 -29.00 33.58 11.65
N ARG A 789 -27.82 34.13 11.95
CA ARG A 789 -27.22 34.02 13.28
C ARG A 789 -28.16 34.58 14.35
N GLU A 790 -28.84 35.70 14.08
CA GLU A 790 -29.83 36.29 14.99
C GLU A 790 -31.08 35.40 15.15
N LEU A 791 -31.59 34.82 14.07
CA LEU A 791 -32.73 33.90 14.11
C LEU A 791 -32.43 32.67 14.96
N ILE A 792 -31.26 32.05 14.76
CA ILE A 792 -30.83 30.87 15.52
C ILE A 792 -30.52 31.26 16.98
N SER A 793 -29.90 32.42 17.21
CA SER A 793 -29.61 32.92 18.56
C SER A 793 -30.88 33.12 19.39
N LYS A 794 -31.97 33.59 18.78
CA LYS A 794 -33.28 33.68 19.46
C LYS A 794 -33.79 32.31 19.91
N LYS A 795 -33.57 31.25 19.12
CA LYS A 795 -33.92 29.86 19.49
C LYS A 795 -33.00 29.32 20.58
N ILE A 796 -31.69 29.55 20.49
CA ILE A 796 -30.72 29.14 21.54
C ILE A 796 -31.13 29.69 22.90
N ASN A 797 -31.53 30.97 22.96
CA ASN A 797 -31.97 31.61 24.21
C ASN A 797 -33.25 31.01 24.82
N GLN A 798 -33.99 30.18 24.08
CA GLN A 798 -35.18 29.48 24.56
C GLN A 798 -34.85 28.08 25.12
N ILE A 799 -33.64 27.56 24.87
CA ILE A 799 -33.18 26.25 25.34
C ILE A 799 -32.60 26.39 26.76
N LYS A 800 -32.97 25.46 27.64
CA LYS A 800 -32.33 25.32 28.96
C LYS A 800 -31.12 24.39 28.83
N VAL A 801 -29.93 24.90 29.13
CA VAL A 801 -28.67 24.13 29.01
C VAL A 801 -28.68 22.89 29.91
N GLU A 802 -29.36 22.97 31.05
CA GLU A 802 -29.49 21.86 32.00
C GLU A 802 -30.26 20.67 31.41
N ASP A 803 -31.26 20.93 30.57
CA ASP A 803 -32.00 19.87 29.88
C ASP A 803 -31.09 19.17 28.85
N PHE A 804 -30.33 19.92 28.05
CA PHE A 804 -29.33 19.36 27.14
C PHE A 804 -28.25 18.54 27.87
N ILE A 805 -27.73 19.05 29.00
CA ILE A 805 -26.73 18.33 29.81
C ILE A 805 -27.27 17.00 30.35
N ARG A 806 -28.55 16.96 30.74
CA ARG A 806 -29.21 15.75 31.25
C ARG A 806 -29.42 14.72 30.15
N ASP A 807 -29.78 15.19 28.96
CA ASP A 807 -30.21 14.34 27.86
C ASP A 807 -29.02 13.88 26.97
N ALA A 808 -27.85 14.52 27.11
CA ALA A 808 -26.61 14.15 26.43
C ALA A 808 -26.18 12.70 26.73
N SER A 809 -25.88 11.95 25.68
CA SER A 809 -25.59 10.51 25.73
C SER A 809 -24.13 10.21 26.08
N THR A 810 -23.22 11.12 25.74
CA THR A 810 -21.77 10.95 25.92
C THR A 810 -21.10 12.23 26.39
N VAL A 811 -19.93 12.11 27.02
CA VAL A 811 -19.11 13.27 27.42
C VAL A 811 -18.54 13.99 26.20
N THR A 812 -18.29 13.27 25.12
CA THR A 812 -17.82 13.82 23.84
C THR A 812 -18.82 14.82 23.26
N GLU A 813 -20.12 14.50 23.30
CA GLU A 813 -21.21 15.40 22.89
C GLU A 813 -21.17 16.72 23.67
N LEU A 814 -20.95 16.65 24.99
CA LEU A 814 -20.77 17.83 25.84
C LEU A 814 -19.49 18.61 25.49
N GLN A 815 -18.38 17.93 25.18
CA GLN A 815 -17.12 18.56 24.77
C GLN A 815 -17.28 19.33 23.45
N HIS A 816 -18.01 18.77 22.48
CA HIS A 816 -18.32 19.45 21.22
C HIS A 816 -19.22 20.66 21.43
N ALA A 817 -20.27 20.54 22.25
CA ALA A 817 -21.10 21.69 22.64
C ALA A 817 -20.29 22.79 23.34
N LEU A 818 -19.36 22.39 24.23
CA LEU A 818 -18.49 23.31 24.96
C LEU A 818 -17.58 24.10 24.02
N LEU A 819 -16.98 23.43 23.04
CA LEU A 819 -16.14 24.05 22.01
C LEU A 819 -16.92 25.11 21.22
N GLU A 820 -18.11 24.75 20.75
CA GLU A 820 -18.93 25.68 19.96
C GLU A 820 -19.46 26.83 20.81
N ALA A 821 -19.85 26.57 22.06
CA ALA A 821 -20.25 27.60 23.00
C ALA A 821 -19.10 28.58 23.25
N VAL A 822 -17.92 28.09 23.63
CA VAL A 822 -16.78 28.96 24.00
C VAL A 822 -16.30 29.79 22.81
N ASN A 823 -16.35 29.23 21.59
CA ASN A 823 -16.01 29.96 20.37
C ASN A 823 -17.06 31.01 19.99
N SER A 824 -18.33 30.82 20.36
CA SER A 824 -19.41 31.75 20.07
C SER A 824 -19.16 33.16 20.63
N GLU A 825 -19.44 34.18 19.82
CA GLU A 825 -19.38 35.58 20.24
C GLU A 825 -20.48 35.93 21.24
N ASN A 826 -21.69 35.41 21.03
CA ASN A 826 -22.88 35.78 21.79
C ASN A 826 -23.28 34.74 22.85
N HIS A 827 -22.87 33.48 22.69
CA HIS A 827 -23.34 32.36 23.53
C HIS A 827 -22.28 31.72 24.42
N TRP A 828 -21.10 32.32 24.54
CA TRP A 828 -20.00 31.77 25.36
C TRP A 828 -20.33 31.57 26.83
N LYS A 829 -21.38 32.21 27.37
CA LYS A 829 -21.83 31.96 28.74
C LYS A 829 -22.37 30.55 28.95
N LEU A 830 -22.89 29.90 27.89
CA LEU A 830 -23.40 28.53 27.94
C LEU A 830 -22.27 27.50 28.11
N ALA A 831 -21.02 27.87 27.85
CA ALA A 831 -19.87 27.00 28.03
C ALA A 831 -19.58 26.68 29.50
N ARG A 832 -19.94 27.54 30.47
CA ARG A 832 -19.61 27.30 31.87
C ARG A 832 -20.34 26.09 32.48
N PRO A 833 -21.68 25.97 32.35
CA PRO A 833 -22.40 24.77 32.79
C PRO A 833 -21.88 23.47 32.12
N LEU A 834 -21.55 23.52 30.83
CA LEU A 834 -21.01 22.38 30.08
C LEU A 834 -19.62 21.98 30.62
N PHE A 835 -18.74 22.96 30.82
CA PHE A 835 -17.41 22.76 31.38
C PHE A 835 -17.47 22.10 32.77
N ASP A 836 -18.31 22.63 33.67
CA ASP A 836 -18.42 22.12 35.04
C ASP A 836 -18.90 20.66 35.04
N ARG A 837 -19.86 20.30 34.16
CA ARG A 837 -20.31 18.91 34.00
C ARG A 837 -19.21 17.96 33.52
N ILE A 838 -18.41 18.38 32.54
CA ILE A 838 -17.33 17.56 31.96
C ILE A 838 -16.22 17.36 32.97
N ARG A 839 -15.82 18.42 33.70
CA ARG A 839 -14.86 18.33 34.80
C ARG A 839 -15.35 17.35 35.85
N ASP A 840 -16.59 17.50 36.32
CA ASP A 840 -17.19 16.62 37.32
C ASP A 840 -17.23 15.15 36.87
N HIS A 841 -17.37 14.88 35.56
CA HIS A 841 -17.27 13.52 35.02
C HIS A 841 -15.86 12.95 35.19
N PHE A 842 -14.84 13.67 34.72
CA PHE A 842 -13.46 13.19 34.79
C PHE A 842 -12.91 13.10 36.21
N ASP A 843 -13.33 14.01 37.10
CA ASP A 843 -13.01 13.96 38.53
C ASP A 843 -13.58 12.68 39.18
N ARG A 844 -14.79 12.26 38.79
CA ARG A 844 -15.43 11.01 39.29
C ARG A 844 -14.79 9.73 38.73
N VAL A 845 -14.42 9.73 37.45
CA VAL A 845 -13.84 8.54 36.80
C VAL A 845 -12.36 8.33 37.20
N GLY A 846 -11.69 9.37 37.70
CA GLY A 846 -10.30 9.30 38.15
C GLY A 846 -9.30 9.04 37.02
N LYS A 847 -9.73 9.18 35.76
CA LYS A 847 -8.93 8.99 34.54
C LYS A 847 -9.19 10.14 33.59
N SER A 848 -8.30 11.12 33.60
CA SER A 848 -8.18 12.13 32.55
C SER A 848 -6.81 11.99 31.93
N ASP A 849 -6.74 11.70 30.64
CA ASP A 849 -5.47 11.79 29.94
C ASP A 849 -4.98 13.24 29.86
N ALA A 850 -3.72 13.37 29.47
CA ALA A 850 -3.02 14.64 29.36
C ALA A 850 -3.71 15.59 28.36
N GLY A 851 -4.21 15.07 27.24
CA GLY A 851 -4.89 15.85 26.21
C GLY A 851 -6.20 16.47 26.71
N THR A 852 -6.96 15.71 27.49
CA THR A 852 -8.21 16.15 28.13
C THR A 852 -7.94 17.27 29.14
N GLN A 853 -6.88 17.16 29.96
CA GLN A 853 -6.49 18.24 30.87
C GLN A 853 -6.09 19.51 30.13
N LEU A 854 -5.33 19.38 29.03
CA LEU A 854 -4.93 20.52 28.21
C LEU A 854 -6.15 21.19 27.56
N PHE A 855 -7.09 20.39 27.03
CA PHE A 855 -8.34 20.88 26.48
C PHE A 855 -9.15 21.70 27.51
N LEU A 856 -9.37 21.14 28.71
CA LEU A 856 -10.10 21.84 29.76
C LEU A 856 -9.37 23.11 30.23
N PHE A 857 -8.04 23.08 30.29
CA PHE A 857 -7.22 24.24 30.62
C PHE A 857 -7.36 25.36 29.57
N GLU A 858 -7.29 25.02 28.28
CA GLU A 858 -7.47 25.96 27.16
C GLU A 858 -8.86 26.61 27.18
N VAL A 859 -9.91 25.82 27.41
CA VAL A 859 -11.27 26.35 27.52
C VAL A 859 -11.41 27.31 28.69
N ASN A 860 -10.85 26.99 29.86
CA ASN A 860 -10.87 27.87 31.02
C ASN A 860 -10.12 29.19 30.78
N LEU A 861 -8.95 29.14 30.11
CA LEU A 861 -8.22 30.36 29.72
C LEU A 861 -9.06 31.21 28.77
N LEU A 862 -9.75 30.59 27.80
CA LEU A 862 -10.60 31.31 26.85
C LEU A 862 -11.83 31.94 27.54
N LEU A 863 -12.44 31.26 28.52
CA LEU A 863 -13.52 31.80 29.34
C LEU A 863 -13.07 32.98 30.20
N ALA A 864 -11.90 32.88 30.84
CA ALA A 864 -11.29 33.97 31.61
C ALA A 864 -10.96 35.18 30.70
N PHE A 865 -10.42 34.90 29.51
CA PHE A 865 -10.16 35.92 28.49
C PHE A 865 -11.44 36.63 28.02
N LYS A 866 -12.52 35.88 27.71
CA LYS A 866 -13.80 36.46 27.28
C LYS A 866 -14.52 37.25 28.36
N SER A 867 -14.36 36.85 29.63
CA SER A 867 -14.87 37.60 30.78
C SER A 867 -14.02 38.83 31.15
N LYS A 868 -12.91 39.07 30.43
CA LYS A 868 -11.96 40.17 30.66
C LYS A 868 -11.30 40.14 32.04
N ASP A 869 -11.14 38.94 32.60
CA ASP A 869 -10.51 38.71 33.90
C ASP A 869 -9.05 38.27 33.74
N LEU A 870 -8.13 39.24 33.77
CA LEU A 870 -6.69 39.00 33.65
C LEU A 870 -6.13 38.18 34.82
N GLU A 871 -6.66 38.36 36.03
CA GLU A 871 -6.17 37.65 37.21
C GLU A 871 -6.59 36.18 37.17
N ALA A 872 -7.78 35.88 36.65
CA ALA A 872 -8.18 34.50 36.36
C ALA A 872 -7.28 33.85 35.30
N VAL A 873 -6.85 34.58 34.24
CA VAL A 873 -5.92 34.05 33.23
C VAL A 873 -4.54 33.76 33.84
N LYS A 874 -4.00 34.67 34.66
CA LYS A 874 -2.67 34.51 35.30
C LYS A 874 -2.64 33.39 36.32
N ASN A 875 -3.68 33.30 37.15
CA ASN A 875 -3.71 32.44 38.33
C ASN A 875 -4.36 31.07 38.08
N LEU A 876 -4.73 30.76 36.83
CA LEU A 876 -5.31 29.46 36.50
C LEU A 876 -4.32 28.32 36.85
N PRO A 877 -4.73 27.35 37.69
CA PRO A 877 -3.85 26.28 38.12
C PRO A 877 -3.55 25.33 36.96
N ILE A 878 -2.31 24.85 36.92
CA ILE A 878 -1.86 23.83 35.96
C ILE A 878 -1.92 22.48 36.69
N THR A 879 -2.92 21.67 36.38
CA THR A 879 -3.06 20.32 36.93
C THR A 879 -2.30 19.34 36.04
N ILE A 880 -1.28 18.67 36.57
CA ILE A 880 -0.37 17.79 35.82
C ILE A 880 -0.49 16.36 36.37
N PRO A 881 -0.74 15.34 35.54
CA PRO A 881 -0.64 13.94 35.97
C PRO A 881 0.75 13.60 36.51
N GLU A 882 0.84 12.77 37.57
CA GLU A 882 2.09 12.44 38.31
C GLU A 882 3.27 11.93 37.45
N PHE A 883 3.04 11.54 36.19
CA PHE A 883 4.05 11.00 35.27
C PHE A 883 4.28 11.84 33.99
N SER A 884 3.93 13.13 34.00
CA SER A 884 4.01 13.96 32.79
C SER A 884 5.42 14.47 32.49
N HIS A 885 5.84 14.39 31.22
CA HIS A 885 7.15 14.87 30.76
C HIS A 885 7.30 16.41 30.87
N ARG A 886 8.55 16.89 30.99
CA ARG A 886 8.90 18.32 31.11
C ARG A 886 8.32 19.17 29.96
N ASP A 887 8.35 18.63 28.74
CA ASP A 887 7.84 19.31 27.54
C ASP A 887 6.32 19.54 27.61
N PHE A 888 5.61 18.64 28.29
CA PHE A 888 4.17 18.76 28.47
C PHE A 888 3.80 19.93 29.39
N VAL A 889 4.56 20.13 30.48
CA VAL A 889 4.37 21.26 31.40
C VAL A 889 4.66 22.60 30.73
N GLU A 890 5.68 22.64 29.88
CA GLU A 890 6.04 23.85 29.13
C GLU A 890 4.94 24.27 28.15
N LYS A 891 4.19 23.31 27.60
CA LYS A 891 3.02 23.60 26.77
C LYS A 891 1.93 24.37 27.52
N PHE A 892 1.57 23.98 28.75
CA PHE A 892 0.57 24.70 29.55
C PHE A 892 1.03 26.13 29.89
N ARG A 893 2.31 26.27 30.27
CA ARG A 893 2.89 27.59 30.55
C ARG A 893 2.87 28.49 29.32
N SER A 894 3.32 27.97 28.18
CA SER A 894 3.33 28.70 26.91
C SER A 894 1.92 29.11 26.48
N THR A 895 0.93 28.21 26.60
CA THR A 895 -0.47 28.54 26.28
C THR A 895 -1.00 29.65 27.20
N ARG A 896 -0.73 29.60 28.51
CA ARG A 896 -1.14 30.66 29.44
C ARG A 896 -0.46 32.00 29.11
N GLU A 897 0.85 32.02 28.88
CA GLU A 897 1.59 33.22 28.47
C GLU A 897 1.02 33.83 27.18
N PHE A 898 0.66 32.98 26.21
CA PHE A 898 0.01 33.42 24.99
C PHE A 898 -1.35 34.10 25.26
N PHE A 899 -2.20 33.53 26.13
CA PHE A 899 -3.47 34.14 26.50
C PHE A 899 -3.31 35.44 27.31
N ILE A 900 -2.27 35.57 28.14
CA ILE A 900 -1.91 36.84 28.80
C ILE A 900 -1.57 37.89 27.74
N ALA A 901 -0.74 37.55 26.75
CA ALA A 901 -0.39 38.46 25.67
C ALA A 901 -1.62 38.88 24.85
N LEU A 902 -2.50 37.94 24.52
CA LEU A 902 -3.77 38.24 23.86
C LEU A 902 -4.63 39.17 24.72
N HIS A 903 -4.72 38.96 26.03
CA HIS A 903 -5.48 39.83 26.93
C HIS A 903 -4.96 41.26 26.90
N GLN A 904 -3.63 41.44 26.93
CA GLN A 904 -3.02 42.76 26.84
C GLN A 904 -3.37 43.45 25.52
N ILE A 905 -3.34 42.72 24.40
CA ILE A 905 -3.64 43.27 23.07
C ILE A 905 -5.13 43.58 22.90
N TYR A 906 -6.01 42.61 23.15
CA TYR A 906 -7.42 42.72 22.76
C TYR A 906 -8.31 43.37 23.83
N ASN A 907 -8.06 43.12 25.12
CA ASN A 907 -8.91 43.61 26.21
C ASN A 907 -8.36 44.88 26.84
N ALA A 908 -7.07 44.89 27.19
CA ALA A 908 -6.44 46.03 27.87
C ALA A 908 -5.91 47.11 26.91
N ARG A 909 -5.83 46.81 25.60
CA ARG A 909 -5.21 47.65 24.55
C ARG A 909 -3.76 48.08 24.88
N ASN A 910 -3.06 47.29 25.69
CA ASN A 910 -1.66 47.50 26.01
C ASN A 910 -0.77 46.75 25.01
N TYR A 911 -0.70 47.28 23.79
CA TYR A 911 0.01 46.64 22.68
C TYR A 911 1.51 46.46 22.93
N LYS A 912 2.15 47.39 23.64
CA LYS A 912 3.59 47.29 23.97
C LYS A 912 3.89 46.07 24.83
N GLU A 913 3.11 45.87 25.91
CA GLU A 913 3.31 44.73 26.81
C GLU A 913 2.96 43.41 26.12
N GLY A 914 1.85 43.35 25.38
CA GLY A 914 1.47 42.16 24.61
C GLY A 914 2.51 41.76 23.56
N THR A 915 3.04 42.74 22.80
CA THR A 915 4.12 42.50 21.82
C THR A 915 5.41 42.01 22.48
N ALA A 916 5.78 42.55 23.65
CA ALA A 916 6.97 42.12 24.36
C ALA A 916 6.89 40.65 24.79
N ILE A 917 5.73 40.22 25.31
CA ILE A 917 5.48 38.82 25.67
C ILE A 917 5.57 37.93 24.43
N LEU A 918 4.88 38.28 23.33
CA LEU A 918 4.92 37.47 22.10
C LEU A 918 6.31 37.39 21.46
N LYS A 919 7.11 38.46 21.51
CA LYS A 919 8.51 38.43 21.02
C LYS A 919 9.37 37.50 21.87
N ALA A 920 9.20 37.50 23.19
CA ALA A 920 9.89 36.57 24.08
C ALA A 920 9.49 35.11 23.76
N MET A 921 8.21 34.85 23.52
CA MET A 921 7.71 33.54 23.10
C MET A 921 8.25 33.10 21.73
N LEU A 922 8.22 33.99 20.72
CA LEU A 922 8.73 33.71 19.37
C LEU A 922 10.25 33.44 19.38
N SER A 923 11.01 34.06 20.28
CA SER A 923 12.44 33.77 20.40
C SER A 923 12.73 32.33 20.85
N LYS A 924 11.80 31.72 21.61
CA LYS A 924 11.86 30.32 22.04
C LYS A 924 11.30 29.35 21.01
N ASP A 925 10.37 29.81 20.16
CA ASP A 925 9.78 29.04 19.06
C ASP A 925 9.74 29.88 17.75
N PRO A 926 10.87 30.00 17.03
CA PRO A 926 11.01 30.92 15.90
C PRO A 926 10.12 30.61 14.71
N LYS A 927 9.57 29.39 14.64
CA LYS A 927 8.70 28.94 13.53
C LYS A 927 7.21 29.10 13.83
N ASN A 928 6.85 29.65 15.00
CA ASN A 928 5.46 29.82 15.39
C ASN A 928 4.78 30.95 14.63
N ILE A 929 4.10 30.59 13.54
CA ILE A 929 3.38 31.54 12.66
C ILE A 929 2.30 32.32 13.44
N ARG A 930 1.70 31.70 14.47
CA ARG A 930 0.64 32.34 15.27
C ARG A 930 1.19 33.50 16.10
N TYR A 931 2.35 33.31 16.74
CA TYR A 931 2.99 34.40 17.49
C TYR A 931 3.41 35.54 16.56
N ALA A 932 4.01 35.21 15.42
CA ALA A 932 4.39 36.18 14.40
C ALA A 932 3.19 37.00 13.89
N TYR A 933 2.06 36.34 13.60
CA TYR A 933 0.82 37.00 13.18
C TYR A 933 0.32 38.02 14.22
N HIS A 934 0.27 37.65 15.50
CA HIS A 934 -0.22 38.55 16.54
C HIS A 934 0.76 39.68 16.88
N ILE A 935 2.07 39.46 16.73
CA ILE A 935 3.08 40.55 16.81
C ILE A 935 2.82 41.58 15.70
N TYR A 936 2.74 41.11 14.45
CA TYR A 936 2.47 41.98 13.30
C TYR A 936 1.18 42.80 13.50
N ARG A 937 0.11 42.13 13.95
CA ARG A 937 -1.17 42.79 14.25
C ARG A 937 -1.03 43.83 15.37
N SER A 938 -0.37 43.49 16.48
CA SER A 938 -0.20 44.40 17.63
C SER A 938 0.63 45.64 17.26
N GLU A 939 1.71 45.46 16.50
CA GLU A 939 2.53 46.56 15.97
C GLU A 939 1.75 47.44 14.99
N THR A 940 0.91 46.83 14.14
CA THR A 940 0.01 47.55 13.23
C THR A 940 -1.01 48.40 14.00
N LEU A 941 -1.65 47.83 15.03
CA LEU A 941 -2.60 48.57 15.88
C LEU A 941 -1.92 49.71 16.66
N THR A 942 -0.69 49.48 17.14
CA THR A 942 0.11 50.52 17.79
C THR A 942 0.39 51.68 16.83
N ALA A 943 0.74 51.38 15.58
CA ALA A 943 0.99 52.39 14.56
C ALA A 943 -0.28 53.20 14.25
N ILE A 944 -1.43 52.53 14.13
CA ILE A 944 -2.74 53.17 13.89
C ILE A 944 -3.15 54.09 15.05
N GLU A 945 -2.92 53.71 16.31
CA GLU A 945 -3.23 54.58 17.45
C GLU A 945 -2.25 55.75 17.63
N SER A 946 -1.09 55.69 16.98
CA SER A 946 -0.07 56.76 17.00
C SER A 946 -0.22 57.79 15.88
N THR A 947 -1.17 57.59 14.97
CA THR A 947 -1.64 58.55 13.94
C THR A 947 -2.97 59.14 14.33
#